data_AF-A0A8S9PVK7-F1
#
_entry.id   AF-A0A8S9PVK7-F1
#
_cell.length_a   1.000
_cell.length_b   1.000
_cell.length_c   1.000
_cell.angle_alpha   90.00
_cell.angle_beta   90.00
_cell.angle_gamma   90.00
#
_symmetry.space_group_name_H-M   'P 1'
#
loop_
_entity.id
_entity.type
_entity.pdbx_description
1 polymer ?
#
loop_
_entity_poly.entity_id
_entity_poly.type
_entity_poly.pdbx_seq_one_letter_code
_entity_poly.pdbx_strand_id
1 'polypeptide(L)'
;MTSLFFLVLLSSPLLTRNVEANPNYREALSKSLLFFQGQRSGRLPRDQQVSWRASSGLSDGSTAHVDLTGGYYDAGDNIKFNFPMAFTTTMLSWSTLEYGKRMGPELKNARENIRWGTDYLLKCARATPGKLYVGVGDPNVDHKCWERPEDMDTPRTVYSVSSSNPGSDVAAETAAALAAASMVFRKADPKYSRLLLATAKNVMQFAIQYRGAYSDSLSSSVCPFYCSYSGYKDELMWGAAWLLRATNNPYYENLIKSLGGGDQPDIFSWDNKYAGAYVLLSRRALLNKDSNFEQYKQSAENFMCKILPNSPSSSTQYTQEQPPIRNGHHIPPHNLRQIHEINKTHIHLRKLRHRPRSRLLLATAKNVMQFAIQYRGAYSDSLSSSVCPFYCSYSGYKDELMWGAAWLLRATNNPYYENLIKSLGGGDQPDIFSWDNKYAGAYVLLSRRALLNKDSNFEQYKQSAENFMCKILPNSPSSSTQYTQGGLMYKLPQSNLQYVTAITFLLTTYAKYMKSTKHTFTCGNSVIVPDALISISKQQVDYILGENPIKMSYMVGFGRSFPKRIHHRASSLPSHALLSKPLGCNGGFQSFYSQNPNPNVLTGAIVGGPNQSDGYPDQRDDYSHSEPATYINAAFVGPLAYFSSGRSA
;
A
#
# COMPACT_ATOMS: atom_id res chain seq x y z
N MET A 1 -18.78 -29.55 66.34
CA MET A 1 -17.64 -28.66 66.05
C MET A 1 -17.94 -27.90 64.76
N THR A 2 -18.09 -26.59 64.80
CA THR A 2 -17.98 -25.67 63.65
C THR A 2 -18.09 -24.24 64.18
N SER A 3 -17.08 -23.40 63.94
CA SER A 3 -17.14 -21.97 64.27
C SER A 3 -17.46 -21.17 63.01
N LEU A 4 -18.40 -20.23 63.10
CA LEU A 4 -18.58 -19.22 62.06
C LEU A 4 -17.41 -18.22 62.14
N PHE A 5 -16.77 -17.96 60.99
CA PHE A 5 -15.93 -16.78 60.80
C PHE A 5 -16.57 -15.88 59.76
N PHE A 6 -16.93 -14.65 60.17
CA PHE A 6 -17.26 -13.58 59.24
C PHE A 6 -15.99 -13.10 58.54
N LEU A 7 -16.03 -12.97 57.20
CA LEU A 7 -14.98 -12.30 56.44
C LEU A 7 -15.53 -11.00 55.86
N VAL A 8 -15.02 -9.86 56.33
CA VAL A 8 -15.41 -8.53 55.84
C VAL A 8 -14.59 -8.18 54.60
N LEU A 9 -15.24 -8.05 53.45
CA LEU A 9 -14.59 -7.61 52.21
C LEU A 9 -14.49 -6.08 52.17
N LEU A 10 -13.29 -5.56 52.43
CA LEU A 10 -12.94 -4.15 52.26
C LEU A 10 -12.83 -3.79 50.77
N SER A 11 -13.76 -2.97 50.29
CA SER A 11 -13.77 -2.43 48.92
C SER A 11 -12.73 -1.33 48.73
N SER A 12 -11.55 -1.68 48.22
CA SER A 12 -10.55 -0.70 47.77
C SER A 12 -10.95 -0.14 46.40
N PRO A 13 -11.08 1.20 46.23
CA PRO A 13 -11.40 1.80 44.93
C PRO A 13 -10.19 1.74 43.99
N LEU A 14 -10.21 0.80 43.05
CA LEU A 14 -9.21 0.70 41.98
C LEU A 14 -9.35 1.91 41.04
N LEU A 15 -8.43 2.87 41.19
CA LEU A 15 -8.33 4.06 40.35
C LEU A 15 -8.18 3.69 38.87
N THR A 16 -9.25 3.85 38.11
CA THR A 16 -9.26 3.69 36.65
C THR A 16 -8.43 4.79 35.99
N ARG A 17 -7.15 4.50 35.72
CA ARG A 17 -6.35 5.29 34.79
C ARG A 17 -6.97 5.19 33.39
N ASN A 18 -7.70 6.22 32.99
CA ASN A 18 -8.04 6.45 31.59
C ASN A 18 -6.75 6.45 30.76
N VAL A 19 -6.64 5.52 29.82
CA VAL A 19 -5.61 5.54 28.78
C VAL A 19 -6.09 6.48 27.68
N GLU A 20 -5.21 7.31 27.13
CA GLU A 20 -5.53 8.26 26.07
C GLU A 20 -5.76 7.53 24.73
N ALA A 21 -7.01 7.16 24.45
CA ALA A 21 -7.42 6.40 23.26
C ALA A 21 -7.37 7.20 21.92
N ASN A 22 -6.27 7.91 21.67
CA ASN A 22 -5.90 8.51 20.39
C ASN A 22 -4.36 8.61 20.26
N PRO A 23 -3.71 7.75 19.46
CA PRO A 23 -2.26 7.79 19.24
C PRO A 23 -1.74 9.12 18.68
N ASN A 24 -0.53 9.51 19.09
CA ASN A 24 0.12 10.75 18.65
C ASN A 24 0.65 10.67 17.20
N TYR A 25 -0.23 10.89 16.21
CA TYR A 25 0.10 10.84 14.78
C TYR A 25 1.22 11.81 14.34
N ARG A 26 1.49 12.89 15.09
CA ARG A 26 2.59 13.83 14.80
C ARG A 26 3.95 13.25 15.18
N GLU A 27 4.03 12.59 16.32
CA GLU A 27 5.21 11.85 16.76
C GLU A 27 5.47 10.64 15.83
N ALA A 28 4.41 9.89 15.49
CA ALA A 28 4.51 8.79 14.53
C ALA A 28 5.02 9.26 13.16
N LEU A 29 4.57 10.41 12.65
CA LEU A 29 5.09 11.00 11.40
C LEU A 29 6.60 11.26 11.49
N SER A 30 7.04 11.92 12.56
CA SER A 30 8.44 12.30 12.78
C SER A 30 9.33 11.04 12.86
N LYS A 31 8.87 10.01 13.58
CA LYS A 31 9.55 8.72 13.69
C LYS A 31 9.58 7.96 12.36
N SER A 32 8.46 7.87 11.65
CA SER A 32 8.36 7.21 10.33
C SER A 32 9.28 7.85 9.27
N LEU A 33 9.58 9.15 9.38
CA LEU A 33 10.59 9.85 8.58
C LEU A 33 12.02 9.66 9.08
N LEU A 34 12.24 9.54 10.40
CA LEU A 34 13.54 9.25 11.00
C LEU A 34 14.09 7.88 10.55
N PHE A 35 13.23 6.86 10.45
CA PHE A 35 13.55 5.50 9.98
C PHE A 35 14.44 5.48 8.74
N PHE A 36 14.15 6.32 7.73
CA PHE A 36 14.92 6.34 6.47
C PHE A 36 16.39 6.70 6.67
N GLN A 37 16.76 7.42 7.74
CA GLN A 37 18.16 7.67 8.06
C GLN A 37 18.89 6.37 8.47
N GLY A 38 18.18 5.44 9.13
CA GLY A 38 18.66 4.10 9.44
C GLY A 38 18.95 3.25 8.20
N GLN A 39 18.20 3.45 7.11
CA GLN A 39 18.37 2.72 5.84
C GLN A 39 19.47 3.28 4.92
N ARG A 40 20.10 4.43 5.21
CA ARG A 40 20.98 5.09 4.22
C ARG A 40 22.25 4.29 3.90
N SER A 41 22.56 4.13 2.62
CA SER A 41 23.84 3.64 2.11
C SER A 41 24.68 4.80 1.55
N GLY A 42 26.00 4.67 1.49
CA GLY A 42 26.92 5.72 1.03
C GLY A 42 27.52 6.57 2.16
N ARG A 43 28.11 7.72 1.80
CA ARG A 43 28.69 8.68 2.77
C ARG A 43 27.59 9.48 3.45
N LEU A 44 27.31 9.19 4.72
CA LEU A 44 26.18 9.76 5.46
C LEU A 44 26.40 11.25 5.85
N PRO A 45 25.33 12.06 5.97
CA PRO A 45 25.44 13.45 6.43
C PRO A 45 25.86 13.54 7.90
N ARG A 46 26.67 14.56 8.24
CA ARG A 46 27.13 14.81 9.62
C ARG A 46 26.00 15.27 10.57
N ASP A 47 24.90 15.77 10.00
CA ASP A 47 23.74 16.33 10.68
C ASP A 47 22.53 15.36 10.70
N GLN A 48 22.73 14.09 10.36
CA GLN A 48 21.69 13.08 10.57
C GLN A 48 21.50 12.78 12.07
N GLN A 49 20.27 12.48 12.44
CA GLN A 49 19.86 12.20 13.83
C GLN A 49 20.15 10.75 14.25
N VAL A 50 20.20 9.82 13.29
CA VAL A 50 20.60 8.42 13.54
C VAL A 50 22.13 8.34 13.70
N SER A 51 22.58 8.40 14.95
CA SER A 51 24.00 8.40 15.34
C SER A 51 24.68 7.03 15.30
N TRP A 52 23.90 5.94 15.25
CA TRP A 52 24.41 4.56 15.29
C TRP A 52 24.72 3.97 13.90
N ARG A 53 24.38 4.67 12.81
CA ARG A 53 24.79 4.37 11.43
C ARG A 53 26.02 5.19 11.06
N ALA A 54 26.94 4.61 10.28
CA ALA A 54 28.07 5.33 9.69
C ALA A 54 28.13 5.12 8.16
N SER A 55 29.19 5.62 7.52
CA SER A 55 29.30 5.59 6.06
C SER A 55 29.61 4.18 5.55
N SER A 56 28.77 3.69 4.62
CA SER A 56 28.78 2.32 4.13
C SER A 56 28.75 2.26 2.60
N GLY A 57 29.01 1.09 1.98
CA GLY A 57 28.87 0.91 0.52
C GLY A 57 29.65 1.93 -0.33
N LEU A 58 30.84 2.33 0.14
CA LEU A 58 31.62 3.42 -0.46
C LEU A 58 32.33 3.03 -1.77
N SER A 59 32.33 1.75 -2.11
CA SER A 59 32.83 1.17 -3.36
C SER A 59 31.72 0.85 -4.38
N ASP A 60 30.45 1.11 -4.05
CA ASP A 60 29.29 0.81 -4.91
C ASP A 60 29.46 1.45 -6.30
N GLY A 61 29.48 0.61 -7.35
CA GLY A 61 29.68 1.04 -8.75
C GLY A 61 31.11 0.91 -9.28
N SER A 62 32.12 0.73 -8.42
CA SER A 62 33.54 0.68 -8.80
C SER A 62 33.88 -0.37 -9.87
N THR A 63 33.30 -1.56 -9.77
CA THR A 63 33.44 -2.67 -10.74
C THR A 63 32.84 -2.37 -12.12
N ALA A 64 31.99 -1.35 -12.22
CA ALA A 64 31.43 -0.83 -13.46
C ALA A 64 31.99 0.56 -13.82
N HIS A 65 33.08 0.99 -13.16
CA HIS A 65 33.76 2.28 -13.32
C HIS A 65 32.87 3.52 -13.14
N VAL A 66 31.88 3.44 -12.24
CA VAL A 66 30.92 4.50 -11.95
C VAL A 66 30.75 4.72 -10.44
N ASP A 67 30.32 5.92 -10.04
CA ASP A 67 29.85 6.16 -8.67
C ASP A 67 28.38 5.77 -8.55
N LEU A 68 28.07 4.73 -7.78
CA LEU A 68 26.71 4.34 -7.37
C LEU A 68 26.54 4.38 -5.85
N THR A 69 27.41 5.11 -5.13
CA THR A 69 27.27 5.32 -3.68
C THR A 69 26.01 6.16 -3.36
N GLY A 70 25.42 5.97 -2.19
CA GLY A 70 24.13 6.60 -1.83
C GLY A 70 22.97 5.61 -1.86
N GLY A 71 21.74 6.13 -1.74
CA GLY A 71 20.51 5.34 -1.79
C GLY A 71 20.17 4.70 -0.45
N TYR A 72 19.21 3.76 -0.48
CA TYR A 72 18.74 3.05 0.71
C TYR A 72 19.02 1.55 0.59
N TYR A 73 19.38 0.92 1.70
CA TYR A 73 19.22 -0.51 1.89
C TYR A 73 17.73 -0.82 2.02
N ASP A 74 17.31 -1.92 1.41
CA ASP A 74 15.90 -2.13 1.10
C ASP A 74 15.06 -2.56 2.32
N ALA A 75 15.54 -3.54 3.08
CA ALA A 75 14.85 -4.11 4.23
C ALA A 75 15.81 -4.34 5.42
N GLY A 76 15.90 -5.55 5.96
CA GLY A 76 16.85 -5.96 6.99
C GLY A 76 18.26 -6.26 6.50
N ASP A 77 18.50 -6.12 5.19
CA ASP A 77 19.69 -6.50 4.44
C ASP A 77 20.62 -5.33 4.09
N ASN A 78 21.71 -5.60 3.35
CA ASN A 78 22.57 -4.54 2.80
C ASN A 78 22.51 -4.46 1.26
N ILE A 79 21.39 -4.87 0.66
CA ILE A 79 21.18 -4.82 -0.79
C ILE A 79 20.45 -3.52 -1.19
N LYS A 80 20.75 -3.04 -2.39
CA LYS A 80 20.09 -1.89 -3.02
C LYS A 80 19.30 -2.38 -4.22
N PHE A 81 18.05 -2.78 -4.01
CA PHE A 81 17.11 -3.10 -5.09
C PHE A 81 16.45 -1.82 -5.60
N ASN A 82 16.72 -1.40 -6.84
CA ASN A 82 16.25 -0.08 -7.30
C ASN A 82 14.75 -0.04 -7.61
N PHE A 83 14.09 -1.18 -7.84
CA PHE A 83 12.64 -1.23 -8.11
C PHE A 83 11.80 -0.82 -6.89
N PRO A 84 11.91 -1.49 -5.70
CA PRO A 84 11.27 -1.01 -4.48
C PRO A 84 11.83 0.34 -3.99
N MET A 85 13.13 0.63 -4.17
CA MET A 85 13.69 1.93 -3.75
C MET A 85 13.15 3.12 -4.56
N ALA A 86 12.93 2.93 -5.88
CA ALA A 86 12.29 3.94 -6.71
C ALA A 86 10.83 4.13 -6.30
N PHE A 87 10.08 3.04 -6.08
CA PHE A 87 8.71 3.09 -5.55
C PHE A 87 8.61 3.84 -4.20
N THR A 88 9.49 3.51 -3.25
CA THR A 88 9.70 4.25 -1.98
C THR A 88 9.88 5.75 -2.23
N THR A 89 10.74 6.11 -3.18
CA THR A 89 11.06 7.52 -3.50
C THR A 89 9.85 8.24 -4.14
N THR A 90 9.07 7.54 -4.98
CA THR A 90 7.81 8.04 -5.53
C THR A 90 6.74 8.24 -4.45
N MET A 91 6.62 7.30 -3.50
CA MET A 91 5.62 7.36 -2.42
C MET A 91 5.91 8.46 -1.38
N LEU A 92 7.16 8.65 -1.00
CA LEU A 92 7.58 9.81 -0.20
C LEU A 92 7.29 11.13 -0.94
N SER A 93 7.59 11.18 -2.24
CA SER A 93 7.32 12.35 -3.09
C SER A 93 5.83 12.66 -3.19
N TRP A 94 4.98 11.65 -3.39
CA TRP A 94 3.53 11.82 -3.49
C TRP A 94 2.93 12.27 -2.17
N SER A 95 3.28 11.62 -1.06
CA SER A 95 2.87 12.01 0.30
C SER A 95 3.21 13.47 0.59
N THR A 96 4.41 13.91 0.18
CA THR A 96 4.87 15.31 0.33
C THR A 96 4.11 16.28 -0.58
N LEU A 97 3.69 15.86 -1.78
CA LEU A 97 2.92 16.69 -2.70
C LEU A 97 1.47 16.93 -2.27
N GLU A 98 0.82 15.95 -1.64
CA GLU A 98 -0.57 16.09 -1.17
C GLU A 98 -0.64 16.66 0.25
N TYR A 99 0.23 16.20 1.17
CA TYR A 99 0.13 16.51 2.60
C TYR A 99 1.25 17.38 3.16
N GLY A 100 2.20 17.85 2.33
CA GLY A 100 3.34 18.66 2.78
C GLY A 100 2.98 19.92 3.58
N LYS A 101 1.78 20.49 3.40
CA LYS A 101 1.27 21.59 4.25
C LYS A 101 0.91 21.16 5.69
N ARG A 102 0.48 19.91 5.90
CA ARG A 102 0.09 19.34 7.20
C ARG A 102 1.30 18.83 8.00
N MET A 103 2.34 18.39 7.30
CA MET A 103 3.61 17.92 7.89
C MET A 103 4.29 18.95 8.81
N GLY A 104 4.11 20.26 8.56
CA GLY A 104 4.76 21.31 9.37
C GLY A 104 6.28 21.22 9.28
N PRO A 105 7.03 21.18 10.41
CA PRO A 105 8.49 21.02 10.41
C PRO A 105 8.98 19.79 9.63
N GLU A 106 8.23 18.69 9.67
CA GLU A 106 8.58 17.42 9.02
C GLU A 106 8.66 17.50 7.49
N LEU A 107 8.16 18.58 6.88
CA LEU A 107 8.36 18.87 5.46
C LEU A 107 9.86 19.01 5.10
N LYS A 108 10.73 19.38 6.05
CA LYS A 108 12.19 19.35 5.85
C LYS A 108 12.67 17.90 5.72
N ASN A 109 12.41 17.08 6.74
CA ASN A 109 12.86 15.68 6.83
C ASN A 109 12.34 14.84 5.64
N ALA A 110 11.07 15.04 5.26
CA ALA A 110 10.48 14.40 4.08
C ALA A 110 11.21 14.76 2.78
N ARG A 111 11.59 16.03 2.58
CA ARG A 111 12.37 16.46 1.41
C ARG A 111 13.77 15.89 1.40
N GLU A 112 14.43 15.81 2.55
CA GLU A 112 15.78 15.23 2.66
C GLU A 112 15.79 13.75 2.32
N ASN A 113 14.78 13.00 2.77
CA ASN A 113 14.63 11.60 2.42
C ASN A 113 14.30 11.37 0.93
N ILE A 114 13.51 12.24 0.30
CA ILE A 114 13.29 12.20 -1.16
C ILE A 114 14.59 12.52 -1.92
N ARG A 115 15.32 13.58 -1.50
CA ARG A 115 16.59 13.96 -2.12
C ARG A 115 17.60 12.82 -2.07
N TRP A 116 17.72 12.15 -0.93
CA TRP A 116 18.65 11.03 -0.76
C TRP A 116 18.41 9.87 -1.75
N GLY A 117 17.14 9.47 -1.93
CA GLY A 117 16.78 8.48 -2.95
C GLY A 117 17.02 8.98 -4.37
N THR A 118 16.61 10.22 -4.67
CA THR A 118 16.76 10.78 -6.02
C THR A 118 18.18 11.15 -6.43
N ASP A 119 19.08 11.50 -5.51
CA ASP A 119 20.51 11.71 -5.81
C ASP A 119 21.18 10.40 -6.26
N TYR A 120 20.84 9.28 -5.63
CA TYR A 120 21.30 7.95 -6.07
C TYR A 120 20.67 7.53 -7.40
N LEU A 121 19.35 7.66 -7.56
CA LEU A 121 18.68 7.34 -8.84
C LEU A 121 19.20 8.21 -10.00
N LEU A 122 19.59 9.47 -9.74
CA LEU A 122 20.27 10.33 -10.71
C LEU A 122 21.65 9.80 -11.12
N LYS A 123 22.41 9.15 -10.23
CA LYS A 123 23.65 8.45 -10.60
C LYS A 123 23.34 7.25 -11.49
N CYS A 124 22.46 6.36 -11.03
CA CYS A 124 22.05 5.15 -11.74
C CYS A 124 21.54 5.41 -13.16
N ALA A 125 20.83 6.53 -13.36
CA ALA A 125 20.22 6.92 -14.64
C ALA A 125 21.12 7.75 -15.56
N ARG A 126 22.31 8.18 -15.12
CA ARG A 126 23.16 9.14 -15.88
C ARG A 126 24.62 8.77 -16.00
N ALA A 127 25.11 7.79 -15.24
CA ALA A 127 26.54 7.45 -15.24
C ALA A 127 27.02 6.86 -16.58
N THR A 128 26.17 6.09 -17.27
CA THR A 128 26.52 5.41 -18.54
C THR A 128 25.39 5.56 -19.57
N PRO A 129 25.62 6.19 -20.74
CA PRO A 129 24.60 6.31 -21.79
C PRO A 129 24.05 4.95 -22.27
N GLY A 130 22.75 4.87 -22.53
CA GLY A 130 22.09 3.63 -23.00
C GLY A 130 21.95 2.52 -21.96
N LYS A 131 22.35 2.77 -20.71
CA LYS A 131 22.29 1.84 -19.58
C LYS A 131 21.62 2.49 -18.37
N LEU A 132 20.80 1.73 -17.66
CA LEU A 132 20.27 2.10 -16.34
C LEU A 132 20.80 1.09 -15.32
N TYR A 133 21.41 1.56 -14.23
CA TYR A 133 21.79 0.69 -13.12
C TYR A 133 20.58 0.42 -12.21
N VAL A 134 20.35 -0.85 -11.87
CA VAL A 134 19.10 -1.34 -11.24
C VAL A 134 19.31 -2.06 -9.90
N GLY A 135 20.56 -2.28 -9.50
CA GLY A 135 20.86 -2.64 -8.11
C GLY A 135 22.35 -2.79 -7.81
N VAL A 136 22.68 -2.84 -6.51
CA VAL A 136 24.05 -3.06 -6.02
C VAL A 136 24.07 -3.99 -4.79
N GLY A 137 24.93 -5.00 -4.83
CA GLY A 137 25.02 -6.09 -3.85
C GLY A 137 24.48 -7.40 -4.41
N ASP A 138 25.22 -8.52 -4.28
CA ASP A 138 24.69 -9.85 -4.59
C ASP A 138 23.80 -10.36 -3.43
N PRO A 139 22.48 -10.50 -3.61
CA PRO A 139 21.58 -10.88 -2.52
C PRO A 139 21.79 -12.33 -2.07
N ASN A 140 22.20 -13.23 -2.97
CA ASN A 140 22.45 -14.63 -2.62
C ASN A 140 23.70 -14.81 -1.75
N VAL A 141 24.55 -13.78 -1.64
CA VAL A 141 25.71 -13.77 -0.73
C VAL A 141 25.41 -12.92 0.51
N ASP A 142 24.86 -11.71 0.39
CA ASP A 142 24.46 -10.88 1.55
C ASP A 142 23.45 -11.59 2.46
N HIS A 143 22.52 -12.37 1.90
CA HIS A 143 21.53 -13.13 2.68
C HIS A 143 22.09 -14.41 3.33
N LYS A 144 23.35 -14.77 3.04
CA LYS A 144 24.12 -15.77 3.80
C LYS A 144 24.96 -15.16 4.92
N CYS A 145 24.96 -13.83 5.03
CA CYS A 145 25.81 -13.07 5.93
C CYS A 145 24.98 -12.21 6.90
N TRP A 146 25.42 -12.12 8.14
CA TRP A 146 24.88 -11.20 9.14
C TRP A 146 25.96 -10.20 9.56
N GLU A 147 26.27 -9.28 8.65
CA GLU A 147 27.32 -8.26 8.79
C GLU A 147 26.73 -6.85 8.87
N ARG A 148 27.51 -5.89 9.39
CA ARG A 148 27.11 -4.47 9.41
C ARG A 148 27.30 -3.85 8.02
N PRO A 149 26.41 -2.95 7.55
CA PRO A 149 26.62 -2.27 6.28
C PRO A 149 27.93 -1.48 6.25
N GLU A 150 28.40 -0.99 7.39
CA GLU A 150 29.70 -0.32 7.53
C GLU A 150 30.92 -1.23 7.29
N ASP A 151 30.78 -2.56 7.41
CA ASP A 151 31.89 -3.52 7.38
C ASP A 151 31.93 -4.43 6.14
N MET A 152 30.92 -4.34 5.27
CA MET A 152 30.59 -5.40 4.28
C MET A 152 31.80 -5.97 3.54
N ASP A 153 32.04 -7.27 3.71
CA ASP A 153 33.02 -8.03 2.92
C ASP A 153 32.39 -8.72 1.69
N THR A 154 31.06 -8.70 1.60
CA THR A 154 30.28 -9.36 0.54
C THR A 154 30.42 -8.70 -0.85
N PRO A 155 30.32 -9.49 -1.96
CA PRO A 155 30.45 -8.95 -3.31
C PRO A 155 29.38 -7.91 -3.67
N ARG A 156 29.81 -6.66 -3.85
CA ARG A 156 28.92 -5.54 -4.21
C ARG A 156 28.72 -5.43 -5.73
N THR A 157 28.25 -6.55 -6.30
CA THR A 157 27.92 -6.74 -7.72
C THR A 157 26.96 -5.67 -8.22
N VAL A 158 27.16 -5.18 -9.45
CA VAL A 158 26.44 -4.05 -10.02
C VAL A 158 25.55 -4.52 -11.17
N TYR A 159 24.24 -4.37 -11.02
CA TYR A 159 23.25 -4.84 -12.00
C TYR A 159 22.74 -3.67 -12.86
N SER A 160 22.48 -3.93 -14.15
CA SER A 160 22.05 -2.90 -15.09
C SER A 160 21.24 -3.44 -16.27
N VAL A 161 20.23 -2.69 -16.71
CA VAL A 161 19.45 -2.93 -17.94
C VAL A 161 19.95 -2.05 -19.09
N SER A 162 19.71 -2.50 -20.32
CA SER A 162 20.21 -1.91 -21.57
C SER A 162 19.20 -2.11 -22.71
N SER A 163 19.55 -1.69 -23.93
CA SER A 163 18.77 -1.99 -25.14
C SER A 163 18.76 -3.47 -25.54
N SER A 164 19.71 -4.29 -25.06
CA SER A 164 19.73 -5.75 -25.28
C SER A 164 19.03 -6.52 -24.17
N ASN A 165 19.13 -6.01 -22.94
CA ASN A 165 18.58 -6.61 -21.72
C ASN A 165 17.64 -5.56 -21.08
N PRO A 166 16.40 -5.40 -21.59
CA PRO A 166 15.50 -4.33 -21.17
C PRO A 166 14.98 -4.50 -19.74
N GLY A 167 14.37 -3.44 -19.23
CA GLY A 167 13.68 -3.40 -17.94
C GLY A 167 12.81 -2.15 -17.87
N SER A 168 11.66 -2.19 -18.55
CA SER A 168 10.71 -1.07 -18.66
C SER A 168 10.05 -0.73 -17.32
N ASP A 169 9.90 -1.73 -16.46
CA ASP A 169 9.41 -1.69 -15.09
C ASP A 169 10.25 -0.75 -14.21
N VAL A 170 11.43 -1.21 -13.78
CA VAL A 170 12.37 -0.47 -12.92
C VAL A 170 12.79 0.87 -13.53
N ALA A 171 12.85 0.95 -14.87
CA ALA A 171 13.11 2.21 -15.56
C ALA A 171 11.94 3.21 -15.46
N ALA A 172 10.70 2.79 -15.67
CA ALA A 172 9.57 3.72 -15.63
C ALA A 172 9.12 4.04 -14.18
N GLU A 173 9.38 3.18 -13.19
CA GLU A 173 9.30 3.57 -11.77
C GLU A 173 10.44 4.54 -11.39
N THR A 174 11.67 4.34 -11.88
CA THR A 174 12.75 5.33 -11.71
C THR A 174 12.37 6.68 -12.34
N ALA A 175 11.71 6.67 -13.50
CA ALA A 175 11.17 7.88 -14.12
C ALA A 175 10.01 8.50 -13.30
N ALA A 176 9.14 7.69 -12.70
CA ALA A 176 8.08 8.14 -11.79
C ALA A 176 8.67 8.86 -10.56
N ALA A 177 9.66 8.26 -9.90
CA ALA A 177 10.34 8.81 -8.72
C ALA A 177 10.96 10.18 -9.02
N LEU A 178 11.78 10.26 -10.07
CA LEU A 178 12.43 11.49 -10.50
C LEU A 178 11.40 12.55 -10.94
N ALA A 179 10.33 12.18 -11.65
CA ALA A 179 9.27 13.10 -12.05
C ALA A 179 8.44 13.62 -10.86
N ALA A 180 8.09 12.78 -9.90
CA ALA A 180 7.36 13.15 -8.68
C ALA A 180 8.20 14.11 -7.81
N ALA A 181 9.45 13.73 -7.53
CA ALA A 181 10.40 14.56 -6.78
C ALA A 181 10.64 15.92 -7.46
N SER A 182 10.68 15.97 -8.80
CA SER A 182 10.82 17.22 -9.54
C SER A 182 9.72 18.24 -9.20
N MET A 183 8.52 17.78 -8.84
CA MET A 183 7.43 18.63 -8.41
C MET A 183 7.61 19.11 -6.97
N VAL A 184 8.09 18.24 -6.06
CA VAL A 184 8.39 18.58 -4.66
C VAL A 184 9.43 19.72 -4.58
N PHE A 185 10.48 19.61 -5.38
CA PHE A 185 11.56 20.60 -5.43
C PHE A 185 11.26 21.82 -6.32
N ARG A 186 10.15 21.85 -7.07
CA ARG A 186 9.87 22.91 -8.07
C ARG A 186 9.98 24.35 -7.54
N LYS A 187 9.68 24.58 -6.26
CA LYS A 187 9.90 25.87 -5.57
C LYS A 187 11.08 25.87 -4.61
N ALA A 188 11.45 24.73 -4.03
CA ALA A 188 12.49 24.64 -3.00
C ALA A 188 13.92 24.56 -3.59
N ASP A 189 14.06 23.95 -4.76
CA ASP A 189 15.29 23.88 -5.56
C ASP A 189 14.93 23.77 -7.05
N PRO A 190 14.74 24.91 -7.75
CA PRO A 190 14.36 24.91 -9.16
C PRO A 190 15.45 24.34 -10.10
N LYS A 191 16.73 24.32 -9.68
CA LYS A 191 17.83 23.77 -10.50
C LYS A 191 17.77 22.24 -10.48
N TYR A 192 17.66 21.66 -9.29
CA TYR A 192 17.51 20.22 -9.08
C TYR A 192 16.19 19.71 -9.66
N SER A 193 15.08 20.44 -9.47
CA SER A 193 13.80 20.16 -10.12
C SER A 193 13.92 19.96 -11.64
N ARG A 194 14.69 20.82 -12.34
CA ARG A 194 14.93 20.67 -13.78
C ARG A 194 15.81 19.47 -14.12
N LEU A 195 16.84 19.17 -13.34
CA LEU A 195 17.72 18.00 -13.52
C LEU A 195 16.94 16.68 -13.36
N LEU A 196 16.16 16.56 -12.28
CA LEU A 196 15.26 15.44 -12.03
C LEU A 196 14.29 15.23 -13.21
N LEU A 197 13.60 16.29 -13.64
CA LEU A 197 12.60 16.21 -14.70
C LEU A 197 13.20 15.92 -16.09
N ALA A 198 14.40 16.41 -16.38
CA ALA A 198 15.11 16.05 -17.61
C ALA A 198 15.51 14.57 -17.61
N THR A 199 16.07 14.08 -16.50
CA THR A 199 16.49 12.68 -16.37
C THR A 199 15.31 11.73 -16.43
N ALA A 200 14.21 12.05 -15.74
CA ALA A 200 12.96 11.29 -15.79
C ALA A 200 12.45 11.07 -17.22
N LYS A 201 12.50 12.10 -18.08
CA LYS A 201 12.10 11.97 -19.50
C LYS A 201 12.99 10.99 -20.27
N ASN A 202 14.31 11.04 -20.05
CA ASN A 202 15.27 10.20 -20.75
C ASN A 202 15.13 8.72 -20.34
N VAL A 203 15.01 8.44 -19.04
CA VAL A 203 14.78 7.06 -18.54
C VAL A 203 13.43 6.53 -19.01
N MET A 204 12.39 7.37 -19.02
CA MET A 204 11.09 7.01 -19.57
C MET A 204 11.17 6.68 -21.07
N GLN A 205 11.92 7.46 -21.86
CA GLN A 205 12.10 7.19 -23.28
C GLN A 205 12.78 5.82 -23.52
N PHE A 206 13.83 5.51 -22.76
CA PHE A 206 14.45 4.18 -22.75
C PHE A 206 13.42 3.08 -22.46
N ALA A 207 12.64 3.23 -21.37
CA ALA A 207 11.62 2.27 -20.96
C ALA A 207 10.53 2.03 -22.04
N ILE A 208 10.12 3.08 -22.76
CA ILE A 208 9.10 2.99 -23.83
C ILE A 208 9.66 2.26 -25.07
N GLN A 209 10.93 2.50 -25.37
CA GLN A 209 11.62 2.08 -26.59
C GLN A 209 12.12 0.64 -26.53
N TYR A 210 12.66 0.21 -25.38
CA TYR A 210 13.19 -1.14 -25.17
C TYR A 210 12.35 -1.85 -24.11
N ARG A 211 11.50 -2.79 -24.56
CA ARG A 211 10.43 -3.37 -23.73
C ARG A 211 10.72 -4.80 -23.26
N GLY A 212 10.57 -5.00 -21.96
CA GLY A 212 10.72 -6.26 -21.24
C GLY A 212 10.70 -5.99 -19.73
N ALA A 213 10.53 -7.02 -18.92
CA ALA A 213 10.70 -6.93 -17.48
C ALA A 213 12.18 -7.10 -17.11
N TYR A 214 12.68 -6.38 -16.11
CA TYR A 214 14.10 -6.47 -15.75
C TYR A 214 14.49 -7.87 -15.26
N SER A 215 13.55 -8.58 -14.62
CA SER A 215 13.71 -9.96 -14.19
C SER A 215 13.81 -10.97 -15.34
N ASP A 216 13.37 -10.63 -16.56
CA ASP A 216 13.54 -11.50 -17.75
C ASP A 216 15.03 -11.78 -18.03
N SER A 217 15.90 -10.81 -17.71
CA SER A 217 17.35 -10.87 -17.95
C SER A 217 18.20 -10.93 -16.68
N LEU A 218 17.62 -10.70 -15.51
CA LEU A 218 18.32 -10.63 -14.22
C LEU A 218 17.78 -11.62 -13.17
N SER A 219 16.90 -12.56 -13.56
CA SER A 219 16.19 -13.51 -12.67
C SER A 219 17.07 -14.13 -11.58
N SER A 220 18.25 -14.65 -11.92
CA SER A 220 19.21 -15.25 -10.97
C SER A 220 19.70 -14.33 -9.84
N SER A 221 19.52 -13.02 -10.00
CA SER A 221 20.03 -11.96 -9.10
C SER A 221 18.92 -11.06 -8.53
N VAL A 222 17.67 -11.22 -8.98
CA VAL A 222 16.53 -10.43 -8.48
C VAL A 222 15.34 -11.29 -8.05
N CYS A 223 15.24 -12.54 -8.49
CA CYS A 223 14.27 -13.51 -7.99
C CYS A 223 14.93 -14.41 -6.91
N PRO A 224 14.19 -14.84 -5.87
CA PRO A 224 12.75 -14.61 -5.64
C PRO A 224 12.40 -13.25 -5.02
N PHE A 225 13.38 -12.41 -4.69
CA PHE A 225 13.22 -11.20 -3.87
C PHE A 225 12.25 -10.16 -4.47
N TYR A 226 12.48 -9.76 -5.72
CA TYR A 226 11.83 -8.65 -6.42
C TYR A 226 11.67 -8.95 -7.92
N CYS A 227 11.15 -10.12 -8.30
CA CYS A 227 10.72 -10.36 -9.68
C CYS A 227 9.64 -9.34 -10.09
N SER A 228 9.59 -8.93 -11.36
CA SER A 228 8.37 -8.29 -11.88
C SER A 228 7.34 -9.39 -12.14
N TYR A 229 6.26 -9.43 -11.35
CA TYR A 229 5.15 -10.38 -11.53
C TYR A 229 3.99 -9.75 -12.32
N SER A 230 3.73 -8.45 -12.11
CA SER A 230 2.82 -7.62 -12.92
C SER A 230 3.27 -7.45 -14.38
N GLY A 231 4.59 -7.52 -14.62
CA GLY A 231 5.23 -7.08 -15.85
C GLY A 231 5.73 -5.64 -15.73
N TYR A 232 5.51 -4.85 -16.79
CA TYR A 232 6.10 -3.51 -16.92
C TYR A 232 5.14 -2.43 -17.48
N LYS A 233 3.87 -2.77 -17.71
CA LYS A 233 2.92 -1.91 -18.43
C LYS A 233 2.34 -0.81 -17.53
N ASP A 234 2.24 -1.10 -16.24
CA ASP A 234 1.80 -0.20 -15.19
C ASP A 234 2.85 0.84 -14.85
N GLU A 235 4.13 0.49 -14.74
CA GLU A 235 5.22 1.44 -14.55
C GLU A 235 5.28 2.37 -15.74
N LEU A 236 5.14 1.84 -16.97
CA LEU A 236 5.01 2.66 -18.17
C LEU A 236 3.79 3.60 -18.09
N MET A 237 2.69 3.19 -17.49
CA MET A 237 1.52 4.05 -17.27
C MET A 237 1.75 5.07 -16.14
N TRP A 238 2.45 4.69 -15.08
CA TRP A 238 2.71 5.43 -13.84
C TRP A 238 3.78 6.50 -14.02
N GLY A 239 4.94 6.14 -14.59
CA GLY A 239 5.97 7.08 -15.01
C GLY A 239 5.44 8.10 -16.02
N ALA A 240 4.63 7.66 -16.98
CA ALA A 240 3.93 8.57 -17.88
C ALA A 240 2.92 9.47 -17.15
N ALA A 241 2.16 8.96 -16.17
CA ALA A 241 1.22 9.75 -15.37
C ALA A 241 1.92 10.82 -14.53
N TRP A 242 3.06 10.49 -13.91
CA TRP A 242 3.90 11.47 -13.20
C TRP A 242 4.52 12.50 -14.14
N LEU A 243 5.05 12.08 -15.30
CA LEU A 243 5.56 13.00 -16.30
C LEU A 243 4.46 13.90 -16.89
N LEU A 244 3.24 13.40 -17.07
CA LEU A 244 2.08 14.21 -17.46
C LEU A 244 1.66 15.21 -16.36
N ARG A 245 1.70 14.81 -15.08
CA ARG A 245 1.45 15.71 -13.94
C ARG A 245 2.54 16.78 -13.81
N ALA A 246 3.79 16.43 -14.09
CA ALA A 246 4.93 17.33 -14.01
C ALA A 246 5.03 18.30 -15.20
N THR A 247 4.74 17.86 -16.42
CA THR A 247 5.01 18.60 -17.68
C THR A 247 3.78 19.16 -18.39
N ASN A 248 2.59 18.59 -18.18
CA ASN A 248 1.41 18.81 -19.03
C ASN A 248 1.62 18.49 -20.53
N ASN A 249 2.64 17.70 -20.90
CA ASN A 249 2.91 17.35 -22.29
C ASN A 249 1.92 16.27 -22.79
N PRO A 250 1.13 16.52 -23.87
CA PRO A 250 0.16 15.57 -24.40
C PRO A 250 0.79 14.28 -24.98
N TYR A 251 2.10 14.23 -25.21
CA TYR A 251 2.80 12.98 -25.53
C TYR A 251 2.53 11.91 -24.45
N TYR A 252 2.68 12.24 -23.17
CA TYR A 252 2.46 11.29 -22.09
C TYR A 252 0.98 10.93 -21.93
N GLU A 253 0.05 11.86 -22.21
CA GLU A 253 -1.37 11.54 -22.24
C GLU A 253 -1.72 10.56 -23.37
N ASN A 254 -1.15 10.75 -24.57
CA ASN A 254 -1.31 9.81 -25.69
C ASN A 254 -0.67 8.45 -25.35
N LEU A 255 0.51 8.44 -24.71
CA LEU A 255 1.18 7.22 -24.27
C LEU A 255 0.33 6.42 -23.28
N ILE A 256 -0.17 7.03 -22.21
CA ILE A 256 -1.08 6.39 -21.24
C ILE A 256 -2.33 5.83 -21.94
N LYS A 257 -2.85 6.53 -22.95
CA LYS A 257 -4.00 6.06 -23.75
C LYS A 257 -3.65 4.94 -24.73
N SER A 258 -2.37 4.75 -25.06
CA SER A 258 -1.86 3.69 -25.96
C SER A 258 -1.38 2.43 -25.23
N LEU A 259 -0.88 2.56 -24.00
CA LEU A 259 -0.55 1.43 -23.12
C LEU A 259 -1.82 0.70 -22.66
N GLY A 260 -2.92 1.44 -22.54
CA GLY A 260 -4.18 0.95 -21.98
C GLY A 260 -4.24 1.12 -20.46
N GLY A 261 -5.43 0.86 -19.93
CA GLY A 261 -5.68 0.67 -18.50
C GLY A 261 -6.57 -0.55 -18.37
N GLY A 262 -6.01 -1.71 -18.71
CA GLY A 262 -6.73 -2.98 -18.85
C GLY A 262 -6.71 -3.80 -17.57
N ASP A 263 -5.64 -3.68 -16.78
CA ASP A 263 -5.57 -4.36 -15.49
C ASP A 263 -6.63 -3.82 -14.52
N GLN A 264 -7.09 -4.75 -13.69
CA GLN A 264 -7.88 -4.51 -12.51
C GLN A 264 -6.95 -4.72 -11.30
N PRO A 265 -6.06 -3.76 -10.99
CA PRO A 265 -5.17 -3.85 -9.82
C PRO A 265 -6.00 -3.88 -8.55
N ASP A 266 -5.64 -4.73 -7.61
CA ASP A 266 -6.25 -4.91 -6.27
C ASP A 266 -5.22 -4.90 -5.15
N ILE A 267 -3.95 -4.78 -5.50
CA ILE A 267 -2.86 -4.33 -4.66
C ILE A 267 -2.31 -3.03 -5.25
N PHE A 268 -1.58 -2.26 -4.43
CA PHE A 268 -0.68 -1.22 -4.91
C PHE A 268 0.65 -1.42 -4.19
N SER A 269 1.68 -1.79 -4.94
CA SER A 269 2.94 -2.29 -4.39
C SER A 269 4.13 -1.81 -5.22
N TRP A 270 5.33 -2.18 -4.75
CA TRP A 270 6.54 -2.06 -5.56
C TRP A 270 6.47 -2.86 -6.87
N ASP A 271 5.51 -3.79 -7.03
CA ASP A 271 5.29 -4.61 -8.23
C ASP A 271 4.13 -4.10 -9.10
N ASN A 272 2.93 -3.81 -8.55
CA ASN A 272 1.80 -3.29 -9.36
C ASN A 272 1.53 -1.79 -9.14
N LYS A 273 1.56 -0.97 -10.20
CA LYS A 273 1.34 0.50 -10.15
C LYS A 273 0.02 1.00 -10.74
N TYR A 274 -0.76 0.19 -11.45
CA TYR A 274 -1.98 0.68 -12.13
C TYR A 274 -2.91 1.43 -11.15
N ALA A 275 -3.03 0.88 -9.94
CA ALA A 275 -3.73 1.45 -8.82
C ALA A 275 -3.36 2.92 -8.54
N GLY A 276 -2.08 3.17 -8.23
CA GLY A 276 -1.54 4.50 -7.99
C GLY A 276 -1.68 5.40 -9.21
N ALA A 277 -1.42 4.87 -10.41
CA ALA A 277 -1.52 5.61 -11.67
C ALA A 277 -2.96 6.10 -11.95
N TYR A 278 -3.97 5.26 -11.73
CA TYR A 278 -5.37 5.66 -11.83
C TYR A 278 -5.68 6.79 -10.83
N VAL A 279 -5.32 6.61 -9.56
CA VAL A 279 -5.58 7.61 -8.49
C VAL A 279 -4.87 8.94 -8.78
N LEU A 280 -3.63 8.90 -9.28
CA LEU A 280 -2.88 10.08 -9.70
C LEU A 280 -3.56 10.84 -10.87
N LEU A 281 -4.05 10.10 -11.87
CA LEU A 281 -4.71 10.65 -13.04
C LEU A 281 -6.14 11.14 -12.76
N SER A 282 -6.83 10.55 -11.79
CA SER A 282 -8.17 10.97 -11.32
C SER A 282 -8.26 12.46 -11.01
N ARG A 283 -7.15 13.03 -10.52
CA ARG A 283 -6.99 14.44 -10.17
C ARG A 283 -7.38 15.38 -11.32
N ARG A 284 -7.13 15.01 -12.56
CA ARG A 284 -7.49 15.82 -13.75
C ARG A 284 -9.00 15.95 -13.91
N ALA A 285 -9.75 14.86 -13.71
CA ALA A 285 -11.21 14.92 -13.74
C ALA A 285 -11.78 15.58 -12.48
N LEU A 286 -11.25 15.25 -11.29
CA LEU A 286 -11.76 15.77 -10.00
C LEU A 286 -11.50 17.27 -9.80
N LEU A 287 -10.28 17.75 -10.08
CA LEU A 287 -9.88 19.13 -9.76
C LEU A 287 -9.86 20.04 -11.00
N ASN A 288 -9.45 19.53 -12.17
CA ASN A 288 -9.42 20.32 -13.41
C ASN A 288 -10.71 20.16 -14.25
N LYS A 289 -11.65 19.31 -13.82
CA LYS A 289 -12.91 18.99 -14.54
C LYS A 289 -12.68 18.47 -15.97
N ASP A 290 -11.51 17.88 -16.23
CA ASP A 290 -11.13 17.37 -17.54
C ASP A 290 -11.74 15.97 -17.78
N SER A 291 -12.80 15.93 -18.58
CA SER A 291 -13.51 14.71 -18.95
C SER A 291 -12.66 13.70 -19.71
N ASN A 292 -11.50 14.08 -20.26
CA ASN A 292 -10.57 13.14 -20.90
C ASN A 292 -9.90 12.17 -19.90
N PHE A 293 -10.03 12.45 -18.59
CA PHE A 293 -9.49 11.64 -17.50
C PHE A 293 -10.58 11.03 -16.60
N GLU A 294 -11.86 11.23 -16.93
CA GLU A 294 -13.00 10.69 -16.18
C GLU A 294 -12.93 9.16 -16.04
N GLN A 295 -12.41 8.47 -17.06
CA GLN A 295 -12.15 7.03 -17.02
C GLN A 295 -11.09 6.62 -15.98
N TYR A 296 -10.05 7.43 -15.76
CA TYR A 296 -9.04 7.15 -14.74
C TYR A 296 -9.53 7.55 -13.35
N LYS A 297 -10.40 8.57 -13.24
CA LYS A 297 -11.16 8.79 -12.02
C LYS A 297 -12.08 7.62 -11.73
N GLN A 298 -12.73 7.04 -12.73
CA GLN A 298 -13.49 5.82 -12.54
C GLN A 298 -12.55 4.69 -12.09
N SER A 299 -11.50 4.31 -12.83
CA SER A 299 -10.56 3.27 -12.39
C SER A 299 -9.91 3.54 -11.01
N ALA A 300 -9.74 4.80 -10.62
CA ALA A 300 -9.29 5.20 -9.28
C ALA A 300 -10.37 5.01 -8.22
N GLU A 301 -11.59 5.46 -8.48
CA GLU A 301 -12.76 5.17 -7.65
C GLU A 301 -13.00 3.66 -7.57
N ASN A 302 -12.67 2.90 -8.62
CA ASN A 302 -12.81 1.45 -8.69
C ASN A 302 -11.75 0.79 -7.80
N PHE A 303 -10.47 1.16 -7.92
CA PHE A 303 -9.38 0.69 -7.06
C PHE A 303 -9.51 1.17 -5.59
N MET A 304 -10.01 2.37 -5.38
CA MET A 304 -10.35 2.85 -4.04
C MET A 304 -11.52 2.04 -3.50
N CYS A 305 -12.59 1.83 -4.27
CA CYS A 305 -13.67 0.94 -3.86
C CYS A 305 -13.22 -0.54 -3.75
N LYS A 306 -12.07 -0.89 -4.32
CA LYS A 306 -11.35 -2.13 -4.07
C LYS A 306 -10.77 -2.13 -2.65
N ILE A 307 -9.49 -1.76 -2.49
CA ILE A 307 -8.58 -2.32 -1.45
C ILE A 307 -8.86 -1.92 -0.01
N LEU A 308 -10.02 -1.41 0.24
CA LEU A 308 -10.41 -0.85 1.47
C LEU A 308 -11.86 -1.39 1.62
N PRO A 309 -12.26 -1.90 2.80
CA PRO A 309 -13.39 -2.83 3.04
C PRO A 309 -14.75 -2.54 2.40
N ASN A 310 -15.64 -3.54 2.48
CA ASN A 310 -17.11 -3.41 2.61
C ASN A 310 -17.80 -2.44 1.62
N SER A 311 -17.17 -2.13 0.51
CA SER A 311 -17.63 -1.19 -0.52
C SER A 311 -17.61 -1.90 -1.85
N PRO A 312 -17.91 -1.25 -3.01
CA PRO A 312 -18.24 -1.92 -4.24
C PRO A 312 -17.51 -3.22 -4.50
N SER A 313 -16.22 -3.19 -4.20
CA SER A 313 -15.22 -3.73 -5.06
C SER A 313 -14.13 -4.47 -4.29
N SER A 314 -14.36 -4.81 -3.02
CA SER A 314 -13.34 -5.15 -1.99
C SER A 314 -12.58 -6.63 -2.07
N SER A 315 -10.35 -7.32 -2.09
CA SER A 315 -9.34 -8.42 -2.24
C SER A 315 -8.41 -8.44 -1.01
N THR A 316 -7.54 -9.46 -0.95
CA THR A 316 -6.58 -9.77 0.13
C THR A 316 -7.34 -10.09 1.46
N GLN A 317 -7.36 -11.35 1.97
CA GLN A 317 -8.39 -12.13 2.77
C GLN A 317 -8.86 -11.81 4.23
N TYR A 318 -9.89 -12.56 4.76
CA TYR A 318 -10.66 -12.35 6.04
C TYR A 318 -11.43 -13.57 6.73
N THR A 319 -10.89 -14.31 7.74
CA THR A 319 -11.49 -15.43 8.61
C THR A 319 -12.31 -14.97 9.85
N GLN A 320 -12.64 -15.74 10.97
CA GLN A 320 -13.89 -15.81 11.89
C GLN A 320 -13.85 -15.75 13.54
N GLU A 321 -14.61 -14.91 14.36
CA GLU A 321 -14.65 -14.80 15.92
C GLU A 321 -16.02 -14.37 16.64
N GLN A 322 -16.04 -14.02 17.97
CA GLN A 322 -17.16 -14.00 18.99
C GLN A 322 -17.31 -12.71 19.90
N PRO A 323 -18.39 -12.54 20.72
CA PRO A 323 -18.84 -11.21 21.22
C PRO A 323 -18.80 -10.90 22.76
N PRO A 324 -18.66 -9.61 23.18
CA PRO A 324 -18.78 -9.18 24.59
C PRO A 324 -20.00 -8.26 24.94
N ILE A 325 -20.62 -8.56 26.08
CA ILE A 325 -21.33 -7.71 27.09
C ILE A 325 -22.01 -6.41 26.62
N ARG A 326 -23.35 -6.34 26.82
CA ARG A 326 -24.14 -5.10 26.72
C ARG A 326 -24.09 -4.26 28.01
N ASN A 327 -23.99 -2.95 27.86
CA ASN A 327 -24.62 -1.95 28.73
C ASN A 327 -24.99 -0.74 27.86
N GLY A 328 -26.15 -0.10 28.09
CA GLY A 328 -26.65 0.95 27.19
C GLY A 328 -27.58 1.95 27.87
N HIS A 329 -27.48 3.21 27.45
CA HIS A 329 -28.36 4.31 27.85
C HIS A 329 -28.75 5.16 26.62
N HIS A 330 -29.97 5.70 26.64
CA HIS A 330 -30.53 6.54 25.59
C HIS A 330 -30.19 8.02 25.80
N ILE A 331 -30.05 8.76 24.70
CA ILE A 331 -30.13 10.24 24.66
C ILE A 331 -31.02 10.63 23.45
N PRO A 332 -32.05 11.49 23.62
CA PRO A 332 -32.97 11.87 22.54
C PRO A 332 -32.45 13.03 21.66
N PRO A 333 -32.99 13.21 20.43
CA PRO A 333 -32.52 14.22 19.48
C PRO A 333 -33.32 15.53 19.51
N HIS A 334 -32.69 16.64 19.10
CA HIS A 334 -33.37 17.87 18.67
C HIS A 334 -32.97 18.29 17.25
N ASN A 335 -33.90 18.97 16.57
CA ASN A 335 -33.80 19.37 15.17
C ASN A 335 -32.89 20.59 14.94
N LEU A 336 -32.43 20.76 13.70
CA LEU A 336 -32.59 22.03 12.96
C LEU A 336 -32.50 21.80 11.43
N ARG A 337 -33.42 22.42 10.69
CA ARG A 337 -33.25 22.80 9.26
C ARG A 337 -32.66 24.24 9.27
N GLN A 338 -32.26 24.93 8.20
CA GLN A 338 -32.48 24.85 6.76
C GLN A 338 -31.47 25.81 6.08
N ILE A 339 -31.19 25.68 4.78
CA ILE A 339 -30.82 26.78 3.85
C ILE A 339 -30.83 26.23 2.41
N HIS A 340 -31.06 27.08 1.41
CA HIS A 340 -31.32 26.70 0.02
C HIS A 340 -30.56 27.59 -0.98
N GLU A 341 -30.57 27.19 -2.26
CA GLU A 341 -29.82 27.65 -3.45
C GLU A 341 -29.34 29.11 -3.58
N ILE A 342 -28.35 29.31 -4.46
CA ILE A 342 -28.46 30.31 -5.54
C ILE A 342 -27.76 29.84 -6.85
N ASN A 343 -28.59 29.61 -7.86
CA ASN A 343 -28.43 29.76 -9.33
C ASN A 343 -27.24 29.26 -10.18
N LYS A 344 -27.65 28.83 -11.38
CA LYS A 344 -26.88 28.66 -12.65
C LYS A 344 -26.64 30.07 -13.25
N THR A 345 -25.75 30.32 -14.22
CA THR A 345 -25.78 29.80 -15.60
C THR A 345 -24.58 30.33 -16.39
N HIS A 346 -23.94 29.51 -17.24
CA HIS A 346 -23.56 29.87 -18.62
C HIS A 346 -22.98 28.65 -19.37
N ILE A 347 -23.67 28.20 -20.43
CA ILE A 347 -23.16 27.22 -21.39
C ILE A 347 -23.61 27.65 -22.78
N HIS A 348 -22.68 27.98 -23.67
CA HIS A 348 -22.72 27.56 -25.08
C HIS A 348 -21.35 27.70 -25.77
N LEU A 349 -21.25 27.20 -27.01
CA LEU A 349 -20.11 27.30 -27.92
C LEU A 349 -18.79 26.60 -27.48
N ARG A 350 -18.81 25.26 -27.44
CA ARG A 350 -17.77 24.38 -28.05
C ARG A 350 -18.16 22.88 -27.98
N LYS A 351 -19.12 22.48 -28.82
CA LYS A 351 -19.33 21.06 -29.21
C LYS A 351 -18.56 20.77 -30.52
N LEU A 352 -18.45 19.48 -30.88
CA LEU A 352 -17.81 18.92 -32.10
C LEU A 352 -16.27 18.79 -32.08
N ARG A 353 -15.73 17.74 -31.42
CA ARG A 353 -14.52 16.98 -31.87
C ARG A 353 -14.18 15.68 -31.08
N HIS A 354 -14.68 15.48 -29.85
CA HIS A 354 -14.16 14.45 -28.91
C HIS A 354 -14.86 13.06 -28.90
N ARG A 355 -15.21 12.45 -30.05
CA ARG A 355 -15.96 11.16 -30.08
C ARG A 355 -15.20 9.81 -30.21
N PRO A 356 -13.93 9.70 -30.68
CA PRO A 356 -13.34 8.36 -30.93
C PRO A 356 -12.84 7.56 -29.71
N ARG A 357 -12.11 8.18 -28.78
CA ARG A 357 -11.16 7.43 -27.91
C ARG A 357 -11.79 6.58 -26.79
N SER A 358 -12.91 7.02 -26.20
CA SER A 358 -13.62 6.22 -25.20
C SER A 358 -14.26 4.96 -25.80
N ARG A 359 -14.67 5.02 -27.07
CA ARG A 359 -15.13 3.83 -27.82
C ARG A 359 -14.02 2.79 -27.98
N LEU A 360 -12.77 3.22 -28.18
CA LEU A 360 -11.63 2.30 -28.33
C LEU A 360 -11.33 1.58 -27.02
N LEU A 361 -11.08 2.29 -25.91
CA LEU A 361 -10.77 1.64 -24.63
C LEU A 361 -11.92 0.76 -24.13
N LEU A 362 -13.16 1.18 -24.36
CA LEU A 362 -14.31 0.32 -24.10
C LEU A 362 -14.34 -0.90 -25.03
N ALA A 363 -14.05 -0.76 -26.33
CA ALA A 363 -13.97 -1.89 -27.24
C ALA A 363 -12.84 -2.85 -26.84
N THR A 364 -11.68 -2.36 -26.39
CA THR A 364 -10.60 -3.19 -25.86
C THR A 364 -11.04 -3.94 -24.60
N ALA A 365 -11.67 -3.27 -23.64
CA ALA A 365 -12.19 -3.92 -22.44
C ALA A 365 -13.30 -4.95 -22.77
N LYS A 366 -14.18 -4.64 -23.73
CA LYS A 366 -15.14 -5.61 -24.29
C LYS A 366 -14.45 -6.80 -24.94
N ASN A 367 -13.38 -6.59 -25.71
CA ASN A 367 -12.65 -7.66 -26.41
C ASN A 367 -11.84 -8.55 -25.45
N VAL A 368 -11.18 -7.97 -24.44
CA VAL A 368 -10.47 -8.74 -23.38
C VAL A 368 -11.47 -9.52 -22.54
N MET A 369 -12.64 -8.94 -22.26
CA MET A 369 -13.72 -9.68 -21.62
C MET A 369 -14.30 -10.76 -22.55
N GLN A 370 -14.45 -10.52 -23.85
CA GLN A 370 -14.87 -11.51 -24.84
C GLN A 370 -13.89 -12.70 -24.85
N PHE A 371 -12.59 -12.41 -24.82
CA PHE A 371 -11.52 -13.39 -24.68
C PHE A 371 -11.65 -14.19 -23.38
N ALA A 372 -11.79 -13.55 -22.22
CA ALA A 372 -11.96 -14.26 -20.93
C ALA A 372 -13.28 -15.06 -20.83
N ILE A 373 -14.35 -14.62 -21.50
CA ILE A 373 -15.63 -15.35 -21.61
C ILE A 373 -15.47 -16.60 -22.50
N GLN A 374 -14.60 -16.54 -23.51
CA GLN A 374 -14.31 -17.60 -24.48
C GLN A 374 -13.27 -18.61 -23.97
N TYR A 375 -12.25 -18.14 -23.26
CA TYR A 375 -11.13 -18.90 -22.72
C TYR A 375 -11.16 -18.82 -21.20
N ARG A 376 -11.94 -19.73 -20.59
CA ARG A 376 -12.21 -19.76 -19.14
C ARG A 376 -11.30 -20.74 -18.41
N GLY A 377 -10.67 -20.28 -17.34
CA GLY A 377 -9.82 -21.05 -16.44
C GLY A 377 -9.15 -20.11 -15.44
N ALA A 378 -8.70 -20.62 -14.30
CA ALA A 378 -7.86 -19.84 -13.39
C ALA A 378 -6.45 -19.71 -14.01
N TYR A 379 -5.76 -18.60 -13.79
CA TYR A 379 -4.44 -18.41 -14.41
C TYR A 379 -3.41 -19.44 -13.90
N SER A 380 -3.54 -19.88 -12.65
CA SER A 380 -2.74 -20.94 -12.04
C SER A 380 -3.02 -22.33 -12.63
N ASP A 381 -4.17 -22.57 -13.27
CA ASP A 381 -4.42 -23.85 -13.98
C ASP A 381 -3.42 -24.06 -15.12
N SER A 382 -2.93 -22.95 -15.70
CA SER A 382 -1.94 -22.95 -16.79
C SER A 382 -0.49 -22.75 -16.32
N LEU A 383 -0.27 -22.26 -15.09
CA LEU A 383 1.03 -21.80 -14.60
C LEU A 383 1.45 -22.39 -13.23
N SER A 384 0.71 -23.38 -12.71
CA SER A 384 0.85 -23.92 -11.34
C SER A 384 2.31 -24.16 -10.91
N SER A 385 3.12 -24.82 -11.74
CA SER A 385 4.53 -25.12 -11.46
C SER A 385 5.45 -23.90 -11.26
N SER A 386 4.99 -22.70 -11.63
CA SER A 386 5.72 -21.43 -11.51
C SER A 386 5.14 -20.46 -10.47
N VAL A 387 3.91 -20.70 -9.99
CA VAL A 387 3.20 -19.78 -9.07
C VAL A 387 2.79 -20.43 -7.74
N CYS A 388 2.57 -21.75 -7.72
CA CYS A 388 2.25 -22.48 -6.50
C CYS A 388 3.52 -22.88 -5.72
N PRO A 389 3.47 -22.92 -4.36
CA PRO A 389 2.29 -22.69 -3.51
C PRO A 389 1.99 -21.22 -3.20
N PHE A 390 2.87 -20.27 -3.59
CA PHE A 390 2.84 -18.88 -3.11
C PHE A 390 1.64 -18.06 -3.61
N TYR A 391 1.22 -18.28 -4.86
CA TYR A 391 0.15 -17.56 -5.54
C TYR A 391 -0.75 -18.50 -6.37
N CYS A 392 -1.14 -19.66 -5.83
CA CYS A 392 -2.24 -20.44 -6.41
C CYS A 392 -3.56 -19.66 -6.34
N SER A 393 -4.38 -19.67 -7.40
CA SER A 393 -5.78 -19.28 -7.24
C SER A 393 -6.57 -20.42 -6.59
N TYR A 394 -7.44 -20.05 -5.65
CA TYR A 394 -8.33 -20.90 -4.88
C TYR A 394 -9.81 -20.55 -5.09
N SER A 395 -10.16 -19.32 -5.51
CA SER A 395 -11.53 -18.96 -5.96
C SER A 395 -11.82 -19.36 -7.41
N GLY A 396 -10.77 -19.37 -8.26
CA GLY A 396 -10.82 -19.86 -9.64
C GLY A 396 -10.76 -18.73 -10.68
N TYR A 397 -11.90 -18.45 -11.32
CA TYR A 397 -12.00 -17.44 -12.39
C TYR A 397 -13.38 -16.77 -12.51
N LYS A 398 -14.40 -17.29 -11.81
CA LYS A 398 -15.79 -16.86 -12.02
C LYS A 398 -16.02 -15.48 -11.44
N ASP A 399 -15.36 -15.18 -10.35
CA ASP A 399 -15.28 -13.89 -9.70
C ASP A 399 -14.55 -12.86 -10.56
N GLU A 400 -13.44 -13.17 -11.23
CA GLU A 400 -12.81 -12.30 -12.24
C GLU A 400 -13.78 -11.95 -13.38
N LEU A 401 -14.57 -12.94 -13.83
CA LEU A 401 -15.58 -12.70 -14.85
C LEU A 401 -16.75 -11.86 -14.30
N MET A 402 -17.22 -12.13 -13.09
CA MET A 402 -18.31 -11.38 -12.46
C MET A 402 -17.88 -9.93 -12.19
N TRP A 403 -16.65 -9.78 -11.74
CA TRP A 403 -15.90 -8.55 -11.53
C TRP A 403 -15.78 -7.72 -12.81
N GLY A 404 -15.19 -8.29 -13.87
CA GLY A 404 -15.01 -7.62 -15.16
C GLY A 404 -16.35 -7.25 -15.81
N ALA A 405 -17.35 -8.13 -15.69
CA ALA A 405 -18.70 -7.87 -16.17
C ALA A 405 -19.39 -6.75 -15.37
N ALA A 406 -19.25 -6.70 -14.04
CA ALA A 406 -19.81 -5.62 -13.21
C ALA A 406 -19.25 -4.24 -13.60
N TRP A 407 -17.96 -4.17 -13.96
CA TRP A 407 -17.37 -2.94 -14.49
C TRP A 407 -17.83 -2.58 -15.87
N LEU A 408 -17.88 -3.55 -16.78
CA LEU A 408 -18.38 -3.30 -18.14
C LEU A 408 -19.85 -2.90 -18.12
N LEU A 409 -20.67 -3.48 -17.25
CA LEU A 409 -22.03 -3.02 -16.99
C LEU A 409 -22.08 -1.58 -16.47
N ARG A 410 -21.25 -1.22 -15.47
CA ARG A 410 -21.19 0.17 -14.95
C ARG A 410 -20.62 1.17 -15.97
N ALA A 411 -19.77 0.74 -16.90
CA ALA A 411 -19.17 1.58 -17.94
C ALA A 411 -20.02 1.70 -19.22
N THR A 412 -20.96 0.77 -19.46
CA THR A 412 -21.74 0.73 -20.72
C THR A 412 -23.25 0.83 -20.57
N ASN A 413 -23.79 0.44 -19.42
CA ASN A 413 -25.20 0.10 -19.25
C ASN A 413 -25.72 -0.95 -20.28
N ASN A 414 -24.85 -1.82 -20.79
CA ASN A 414 -25.21 -2.88 -21.74
C ASN A 414 -25.79 -4.10 -21.00
N PRO A 415 -27.05 -4.51 -21.25
CA PRO A 415 -27.69 -5.63 -20.55
C PRO A 415 -27.00 -6.98 -20.82
N TYR A 416 -26.16 -7.12 -21.85
CA TYR A 416 -25.32 -8.31 -22.01
C TYR A 416 -24.46 -8.60 -20.76
N TYR A 417 -23.87 -7.55 -20.16
CA TYR A 417 -23.05 -7.74 -18.96
C TYR A 417 -23.89 -7.99 -17.72
N GLU A 418 -25.09 -7.42 -17.63
CA GLU A 418 -26.04 -7.75 -16.57
C GLU A 418 -26.46 -9.23 -16.63
N ASN A 419 -26.78 -9.73 -17.82
CA ASN A 419 -27.13 -11.14 -18.04
C ASN A 419 -25.92 -12.07 -17.82
N LEU A 420 -24.70 -11.61 -18.11
CA LEU A 420 -23.48 -12.35 -17.78
C LEU A 420 -23.26 -12.46 -16.27
N ILE A 421 -23.41 -11.37 -15.51
CA ILE A 421 -23.31 -11.39 -14.04
C ILE A 421 -24.39 -12.30 -13.43
N LYS A 422 -25.60 -12.30 -14.00
CA LYS A 422 -26.69 -13.22 -13.59
C LYS A 422 -26.37 -14.69 -13.91
N SER A 423 -25.72 -14.98 -15.05
CA SER A 423 -25.42 -16.36 -15.49
C SER A 423 -24.12 -16.97 -14.95
N LEU A 424 -23.18 -16.15 -14.45
CA LEU A 424 -22.02 -16.64 -13.69
C LEU A 424 -22.42 -17.15 -12.30
N GLY A 425 -23.53 -16.65 -11.76
CA GLY A 425 -24.07 -16.96 -10.44
C GLY A 425 -23.55 -16.02 -9.35
N GLY A 426 -24.35 -15.84 -8.30
CA GLY A 426 -23.97 -15.13 -7.06
C GLY A 426 -23.89 -16.09 -5.87
N GLY A 427 -23.39 -17.31 -6.10
CA GLY A 427 -23.47 -18.42 -5.16
C GLY A 427 -22.35 -18.45 -4.12
N ASP A 428 -21.22 -17.77 -4.34
CA ASP A 428 -20.16 -17.70 -3.33
C ASP A 428 -20.61 -16.87 -2.13
N GLN A 429 -20.13 -17.26 -0.96
CA GLN A 429 -20.45 -16.69 0.34
C GLN A 429 -19.18 -16.18 1.03
N PRO A 430 -18.47 -15.19 0.44
CA PRO A 430 -17.31 -14.58 1.05
C PRO A 430 -17.63 -13.98 2.42
N ASP A 431 -16.82 -14.31 3.42
CA ASP A 431 -16.26 -13.37 4.40
C ASP A 431 -14.98 -12.69 3.88
N ILE A 432 -14.34 -13.40 2.96
CA ILE A 432 -13.10 -13.16 2.28
C ILE A 432 -13.23 -12.28 1.04
N PHE A 433 -12.07 -11.90 0.57
CA PHE A 433 -11.81 -11.14 -0.63
C PHE A 433 -10.31 -11.37 -0.78
N SER A 434 -9.78 -12.08 -1.78
CA SER A 434 -8.33 -12.32 -1.98
C SER A 434 -7.82 -11.53 -3.21
N TRP A 435 -6.50 -11.29 -3.34
CA TRP A 435 -5.88 -10.98 -4.65
C TRP A 435 -6.20 -12.09 -5.68
N ASP A 436 -6.63 -13.24 -5.16
CA ASP A 436 -7.39 -14.35 -5.73
C ASP A 436 -8.95 -14.15 -5.68
N ASN A 437 -9.71 -14.22 -4.57
CA ASN A 437 -11.20 -14.09 -4.55
C ASN A 437 -11.74 -12.65 -4.75
N LYS A 438 -12.58 -12.38 -5.76
CA LYS A 438 -13.17 -11.03 -6.03
C LYS A 438 -14.66 -10.86 -5.65
N TYR A 439 -15.34 -11.86 -5.06
CA TYR A 439 -16.81 -11.85 -4.93
C TYR A 439 -17.39 -10.76 -4.01
N ALA A 440 -16.78 -10.51 -2.84
CA ALA A 440 -17.21 -9.39 -1.98
C ALA A 440 -17.24 -8.07 -2.78
N GLY A 441 -16.30 -7.92 -3.72
CA GLY A 441 -16.19 -6.82 -4.67
C GLY A 441 -17.00 -6.91 -5.97
N ALA A 442 -17.67 -8.02 -6.24
CA ALA A 442 -18.76 -8.00 -7.20
C ALA A 442 -20.03 -7.45 -6.53
N TYR A 443 -20.32 -7.93 -5.31
CA TYR A 443 -21.62 -7.76 -4.67
C TYR A 443 -21.92 -6.31 -4.31
N VAL A 444 -21.03 -5.63 -3.60
CA VAL A 444 -21.32 -4.25 -3.19
C VAL A 444 -21.33 -3.29 -4.41
N LEU A 445 -20.66 -3.62 -5.51
CA LEU A 445 -20.53 -2.77 -6.71
C LEU A 445 -21.85 -2.70 -7.45
N LEU A 446 -22.49 -3.86 -7.49
CA LEU A 446 -23.82 -4.05 -7.97
C LEU A 446 -24.82 -3.48 -6.94
N SER A 447 -24.58 -3.60 -5.63
CA SER A 447 -25.38 -2.91 -4.59
C SER A 447 -25.46 -1.39 -4.79
N ARG A 448 -24.42 -0.76 -5.36
CA ARG A 448 -24.41 0.68 -5.66
C ARG A 448 -25.58 1.07 -6.59
N ARG A 449 -26.01 0.18 -7.49
CA ARG A 449 -27.20 0.40 -8.33
C ARG A 449 -28.50 0.35 -7.52
N ALA A 450 -28.66 -0.60 -6.61
CA ALA A 450 -29.80 -0.64 -5.71
C ALA A 450 -29.83 0.60 -4.78
N LEU A 451 -28.70 0.95 -4.16
CA LEU A 451 -28.60 2.03 -3.19
C LEU A 451 -28.66 3.44 -3.80
N LEU A 452 -27.81 3.75 -4.79
CA LEU A 452 -27.70 5.11 -5.34
C LEU A 452 -28.61 5.34 -6.55
N ASN A 453 -28.87 4.30 -7.34
CA ASN A 453 -29.68 4.41 -8.57
C ASN A 453 -31.11 3.88 -8.41
N LYS A 454 -31.45 3.24 -7.28
CA LYS A 454 -32.77 2.61 -7.00
C LYS A 454 -33.19 1.55 -8.02
N ASP A 455 -32.21 0.87 -8.60
CA ASP A 455 -32.38 -0.18 -9.62
C ASP A 455 -32.55 -1.55 -8.94
N SER A 456 -33.80 -2.03 -8.88
CA SER A 456 -34.20 -3.24 -8.15
C SER A 456 -33.60 -4.53 -8.71
N ASN A 457 -33.14 -4.54 -9.96
CA ASN A 457 -32.44 -5.69 -10.56
C ASN A 457 -31.13 -6.06 -9.83
N PHE A 458 -30.63 -5.15 -8.97
CA PHE A 458 -29.38 -5.31 -8.24
C PHE A 458 -29.56 -5.48 -6.73
N GLU A 459 -30.81 -5.59 -6.27
CA GLU A 459 -31.17 -5.79 -4.86
C GLU A 459 -30.53 -7.07 -4.29
N GLN A 460 -30.47 -8.16 -5.07
CA GLN A 460 -29.78 -9.40 -4.66
C GLN A 460 -28.30 -9.18 -4.32
N TYR A 461 -27.60 -8.30 -5.03
CA TYR A 461 -26.20 -8.01 -4.76
C TYR A 461 -26.03 -7.03 -3.60
N LYS A 462 -27.04 -6.20 -3.31
CA LYS A 462 -27.12 -5.46 -2.04
C LYS A 462 -27.31 -6.42 -0.86
N GLN A 463 -28.13 -7.46 -1.00
CA GLN A 463 -28.27 -8.49 0.02
C GLN A 463 -26.96 -9.28 0.21
N SER A 464 -26.27 -9.71 -0.87
CA SER A 464 -24.96 -10.37 -0.75
C SER A 464 -23.87 -9.44 -0.19
N ALA A 465 -23.93 -8.14 -0.47
CA ALA A 465 -23.09 -7.13 0.17
C ALA A 465 -23.37 -7.03 1.68
N GLU A 466 -24.64 -6.90 2.06
CA GLU A 466 -25.10 -6.83 3.45
C GLU A 466 -24.71 -8.10 4.23
N ASN A 467 -24.85 -9.27 3.62
CA ASN A 467 -24.39 -10.55 4.15
C ASN A 467 -22.87 -10.60 4.37
N PHE A 468 -22.07 -10.04 3.46
CA PHE A 468 -20.63 -9.87 3.70
C PHE A 468 -20.36 -8.96 4.90
N MET A 469 -21.03 -7.79 5.02
CA MET A 469 -20.89 -6.95 6.22
C MET A 469 -21.28 -7.70 7.50
N CYS A 470 -22.36 -8.49 7.44
CA CYS A 470 -22.80 -9.32 8.55
C CYS A 470 -21.82 -10.45 8.87
N LYS A 471 -20.94 -10.85 7.94
CA LYS A 471 -19.79 -11.69 8.28
C LYS A 471 -18.68 -10.91 8.94
N ILE A 472 -18.44 -9.65 8.55
CA ILE A 472 -17.38 -8.80 9.13
C ILE A 472 -17.66 -8.34 10.58
N LEU A 473 -18.94 -8.17 10.94
CA LEU A 473 -19.33 -7.60 12.23
C LEU A 473 -19.25 -8.65 13.36
N PRO A 474 -18.43 -8.45 14.42
CA PRO A 474 -18.23 -9.46 15.48
C PRO A 474 -19.51 -9.80 16.25
N ASN A 475 -20.42 -8.83 16.37
CA ASN A 475 -21.70 -8.97 17.07
C ASN A 475 -22.86 -9.37 16.13
N SER A 476 -22.55 -9.96 14.96
CA SER A 476 -23.54 -10.47 14.02
C SER A 476 -23.82 -11.96 14.25
N PRO A 477 -25.09 -12.41 14.17
CA PRO A 477 -25.42 -13.84 14.24
C PRO A 477 -24.98 -14.64 13.00
N SER A 478 -24.58 -13.96 11.92
CA SER A 478 -23.90 -14.55 10.76
C SER A 478 -22.45 -14.07 10.64
N SER A 479 -21.84 -13.66 11.75
CA SER A 479 -20.40 -13.36 11.81
C SER A 479 -19.62 -14.56 11.32
N SER A 480 -18.69 -14.28 10.42
CA SER A 480 -17.54 -15.11 10.22
C SER A 480 -16.32 -14.20 10.10
N THR A 481 -16.20 -13.20 11.01
CA THR A 481 -15.00 -12.37 11.12
C THR A 481 -14.22 -12.49 12.42
N GLN A 482 -13.01 -13.04 12.26
CA GLN A 482 -11.94 -13.13 13.18
C GLN A 482 -11.56 -11.74 13.49
N TYR A 483 -11.57 -11.51 14.78
CA TYR A 483 -10.51 -10.80 15.40
C TYR A 483 -9.63 -11.84 16.11
N THR A 484 -8.43 -11.43 16.50
CA THR A 484 -7.76 -11.94 17.69
C THR A 484 -8.56 -11.52 18.92
N GLN A 485 -8.25 -12.07 20.09
CA GLN A 485 -8.88 -11.70 21.37
C GLN A 485 -8.82 -10.18 21.66
N GLY A 486 -7.85 -9.48 21.06
CA GLY A 486 -7.67 -8.04 21.11
C GLY A 486 -8.46 -7.18 20.11
N GLY A 487 -9.26 -7.77 19.21
CA GLY A 487 -9.99 -6.98 18.22
C GLY A 487 -9.18 -6.62 16.97
N LEU A 488 -8.04 -7.27 16.68
CA LEU A 488 -7.37 -7.19 15.37
C LEU A 488 -7.90 -8.28 14.46
N MET A 489 -8.32 -7.94 13.27
CA MET A 489 -8.65 -8.94 12.26
C MET A 489 -7.47 -9.86 11.94
N TYR A 490 -7.55 -11.13 12.33
CA TYR A 490 -6.52 -12.11 11.99
C TYR A 490 -6.98 -13.01 10.85
N LYS A 491 -6.40 -12.89 9.67
CA LYS A 491 -7.07 -13.30 8.43
C LYS A 491 -6.34 -14.33 7.59
N LEU A 492 -5.01 -14.29 7.60
CA LEU A 492 -4.14 -15.38 7.15
C LEU A 492 -2.83 -15.29 7.95
N PRO A 493 -2.08 -16.40 8.11
CA PRO A 493 -0.97 -16.49 9.06
C PRO A 493 0.35 -15.81 8.65
N GLN A 494 0.39 -15.09 7.53
CA GLN A 494 1.59 -14.39 7.06
C GLN A 494 1.24 -12.96 6.64
N SER A 495 2.05 -11.99 7.08
CA SER A 495 1.88 -10.55 6.78
C SER A 495 0.46 -10.03 7.05
N ASN A 496 -0.15 -10.44 8.16
CA ASN A 496 -1.59 -10.26 8.40
C ASN A 496 -2.09 -8.80 8.28
N LEU A 497 -1.23 -7.80 8.54
CA LEU A 497 -1.62 -6.39 8.43
C LEU A 497 -1.95 -5.94 6.99
N GLN A 498 -1.48 -6.67 5.96
CA GLN A 498 -1.91 -6.45 4.57
C GLN A 498 -3.43 -6.67 4.41
N TYR A 499 -3.96 -7.64 5.17
CA TYR A 499 -5.36 -8.00 5.20
C TYR A 499 -6.12 -6.97 6.05
N VAL A 500 -5.75 -6.80 7.32
CA VAL A 500 -6.35 -5.84 8.24
C VAL A 500 -6.61 -4.48 7.61
N THR A 501 -5.66 -3.93 6.85
CA THR A 501 -5.80 -2.60 6.20
C THR A 501 -6.86 -2.58 5.08
N ALA A 502 -7.04 -3.70 4.37
CA ALA A 502 -8.07 -3.91 3.35
C ALA A 502 -9.41 -4.49 3.88
N ILE A 503 -9.53 -4.78 5.20
CA ILE A 503 -10.77 -4.53 6.00
C ILE A 503 -10.58 -3.42 7.06
N THR A 504 -9.82 -2.36 6.77
CA THR A 504 -9.89 -1.10 7.55
C THR A 504 -10.66 0.03 6.84
N PHE A 505 -10.10 0.56 5.77
CA PHE A 505 -10.32 1.98 5.43
C PHE A 505 -11.61 2.30 4.61
N LEU A 506 -12.49 1.33 4.26
CA LEU A 506 -13.89 1.57 3.81
C LEU A 506 -15.06 0.58 4.15
N LEU A 507 -15.06 0.03 5.35
CA LEU A 507 -16.23 0.02 6.22
C LEU A 507 -16.80 1.46 6.22
N THR A 508 -15.88 2.45 6.13
CA THR A 508 -16.08 3.82 5.65
C THR A 508 -16.76 4.07 4.28
N THR A 509 -16.83 3.16 3.29
CA THR A 509 -17.53 3.36 2.00
C THR A 509 -18.88 2.63 1.90
N TYR A 510 -19.14 1.50 2.58
CA TYR A 510 -20.55 1.21 2.85
C TYR A 510 -21.13 2.31 3.73
N ALA A 511 -20.40 2.73 4.77
CA ALA A 511 -20.78 3.90 5.54
C ALA A 511 -20.95 5.14 4.63
N LYS A 512 -20.10 5.37 3.61
CA LYS A 512 -20.30 6.46 2.63
C LYS A 512 -21.59 6.31 1.83
N TYR A 513 -21.95 5.11 1.38
CA TYR A 513 -23.22 4.90 0.66
C TYR A 513 -24.41 5.01 1.57
N MET A 514 -24.44 4.23 2.65
CA MET A 514 -25.43 4.30 3.72
C MET A 514 -25.65 5.73 4.21
N LYS A 515 -24.58 6.52 4.41
CA LYS A 515 -24.65 7.94 4.82
C LYS A 515 -25.11 8.87 3.69
N SER A 516 -24.82 8.55 2.43
CA SER A 516 -25.32 9.30 1.26
C SER A 516 -26.80 9.01 0.92
N THR A 517 -27.31 7.81 1.24
CA THR A 517 -28.69 7.38 0.95
C THR A 517 -29.59 7.38 2.18
N LYS A 518 -29.01 7.49 3.38
CA LYS A 518 -29.64 7.21 4.69
C LYS A 518 -30.08 5.75 4.84
N HIS A 519 -29.38 4.82 4.18
CA HIS A 519 -29.67 3.39 4.24
C HIS A 519 -29.10 2.72 5.51
N THR A 520 -29.82 1.71 5.99
CA THR A 520 -29.47 0.83 7.11
C THR A 520 -29.96 -0.57 6.78
N PHE A 521 -29.23 -1.60 7.22
CA PHE A 521 -29.58 -3.01 6.99
C PHE A 521 -29.54 -3.81 8.30
N THR A 522 -29.91 -5.08 8.27
CA THR A 522 -30.06 -5.92 9.45
C THR A 522 -29.21 -7.18 9.37
N CYS A 523 -28.37 -7.41 10.39
CA CYS A 523 -27.67 -8.68 10.61
C CYS A 523 -28.46 -9.49 11.64
N GLY A 524 -29.41 -10.29 11.16
CA GLY A 524 -30.46 -10.86 12.00
C GLY A 524 -31.20 -9.75 12.75
N ASN A 525 -31.16 -9.78 14.08
CA ASN A 525 -31.84 -8.79 14.93
C ASN A 525 -31.06 -7.47 15.12
N SER A 526 -29.83 -7.35 14.60
CA SER A 526 -28.96 -6.17 14.78
C SER A 526 -29.09 -5.20 13.60
N VAL A 527 -29.66 -4.00 13.84
CA VAL A 527 -29.70 -2.91 12.84
C VAL A 527 -28.33 -2.26 12.71
N ILE A 528 -27.80 -2.20 11.50
CA ILE A 528 -26.46 -1.66 11.20
C ILE A 528 -26.57 -0.28 10.57
N VAL A 529 -25.84 0.66 11.19
CA VAL A 529 -25.75 2.08 10.82
C VAL A 529 -24.34 2.41 10.27
N PRO A 530 -24.16 3.49 9.49
CA PRO A 530 -22.86 3.84 8.90
C PRO A 530 -21.72 3.86 9.91
N ASP A 531 -21.96 4.45 11.08
CA ASP A 531 -20.89 4.74 12.04
C ASP A 531 -20.47 3.49 12.85
N ALA A 532 -21.26 2.40 12.84
CA ALA A 532 -20.84 1.10 13.37
C ALA A 532 -19.69 0.51 12.54
N LEU A 533 -19.75 0.68 11.21
CA LEU A 533 -18.69 0.26 10.30
C LEU A 533 -17.42 1.13 10.49
N ILE A 534 -17.61 2.46 10.56
CA ILE A 534 -16.52 3.43 10.85
C ILE A 534 -15.79 3.07 12.16
N SER A 535 -16.52 2.62 13.18
CA SER A 535 -15.95 2.32 14.51
C SER A 535 -14.95 1.15 14.44
N ILE A 536 -15.30 0.06 13.75
CA ILE A 536 -14.40 -1.08 13.53
C ILE A 536 -13.19 -0.67 12.67
N SER A 537 -13.40 0.22 11.68
CA SER A 537 -12.28 0.81 10.91
C SER A 537 -11.26 1.49 11.83
N LYS A 538 -11.74 2.29 12.81
CA LYS A 538 -10.84 3.00 13.74
C LYS A 538 -10.11 2.01 14.64
N GLN A 539 -10.81 1.01 15.17
CA GLN A 539 -10.25 -0.03 16.05
C GLN A 539 -9.03 -0.72 15.45
N GLN A 540 -9.04 -1.02 14.15
CA GLN A 540 -7.88 -1.63 13.48
C GLN A 540 -6.66 -0.69 13.41
N VAL A 541 -6.87 0.60 13.15
CA VAL A 541 -5.80 1.61 13.11
C VAL A 541 -5.22 1.85 14.49
N ASP A 542 -6.09 1.93 15.51
CA ASP A 542 -5.70 2.09 16.91
C ASP A 542 -4.90 0.86 17.40
N TYR A 543 -5.34 -0.36 17.05
CA TYR A 543 -4.65 -1.61 17.38
C TYR A 543 -3.22 -1.63 16.84
N ILE A 544 -3.00 -1.28 15.57
CA ILE A 544 -1.66 -1.27 14.96
C ILE A 544 -0.71 -0.33 15.72
N LEU A 545 -1.24 0.78 16.24
CA LEU A 545 -0.47 1.81 16.93
C LEU A 545 -0.27 1.56 18.44
N GLY A 546 -1.00 0.61 19.04
CA GLY A 546 -0.76 0.13 20.40
C GLY A 546 -2.00 -0.25 21.22
N GLU A 547 -3.21 0.03 20.75
CA GLU A 547 -4.47 -0.30 21.46
C GLU A 547 -4.84 -1.78 21.26
N ASN A 548 -4.00 -2.67 21.79
CA ASN A 548 -4.08 -4.13 21.70
C ASN A 548 -3.75 -4.81 23.05
N PRO A 549 -4.00 -6.12 23.23
CA PRO A 549 -3.87 -6.78 24.53
C PRO A 549 -2.45 -6.75 25.11
N ILE A 550 -1.44 -6.93 24.25
CA ILE A 550 -0.02 -6.84 24.63
C ILE A 550 0.48 -5.38 24.73
N LYS A 551 -0.39 -4.40 24.42
CA LYS A 551 -0.19 -2.94 24.47
C LYS A 551 1.06 -2.49 23.74
N MET A 552 1.37 -3.17 22.63
CA MET A 552 2.59 -3.01 21.84
C MET A 552 2.28 -2.28 20.53
N SER A 553 2.96 -1.16 20.26
CA SER A 553 2.92 -0.56 18.94
C SER A 553 3.75 -1.37 17.96
N TYR A 554 3.20 -1.70 16.78
CA TYR A 554 3.98 -2.35 15.71
C TYR A 554 4.87 -1.35 14.94
N MET A 555 4.98 -0.10 15.43
CA MET A 555 6.02 0.85 15.06
C MET A 555 7.13 0.88 16.12
N VAL A 556 8.34 0.51 15.71
CA VAL A 556 9.54 0.48 16.56
C VAL A 556 9.82 1.85 17.18
N GLY A 557 9.97 1.90 18.50
CA GLY A 557 10.21 3.15 19.23
C GLY A 557 8.99 4.07 19.39
N PHE A 558 7.78 3.64 19.02
CA PHE A 558 6.53 4.37 19.31
C PHE A 558 5.81 3.78 20.53
N GLY A 559 5.14 4.63 21.31
CA GLY A 559 4.47 4.21 22.54
C GLY A 559 5.45 3.74 23.64
N ARG A 560 4.94 2.94 24.60
CA ARG A 560 5.71 2.42 25.74
C ARG A 560 6.22 0.99 25.57
N SER A 561 5.65 0.26 24.62
CA SER A 561 6.03 -1.11 24.25
C SER A 561 6.00 -1.19 22.72
N PHE A 562 7.04 -1.80 22.14
CA PHE A 562 7.26 -1.91 20.69
C PHE A 562 8.27 -3.05 20.43
N PRO A 563 8.34 -3.61 19.19
CA PRO A 563 9.32 -4.62 18.80
C PRO A 563 10.76 -4.22 19.10
N LYS A 564 11.52 -5.09 19.76
CA LYS A 564 12.91 -4.85 20.19
C LYS A 564 13.92 -5.71 19.45
N ARG A 565 13.52 -6.76 18.73
CA ARG A 565 14.42 -7.76 18.13
C ARG A 565 14.15 -7.97 16.63
N ILE A 566 13.71 -6.91 15.95
CA ILE A 566 13.41 -6.89 14.51
C ILE A 566 14.53 -7.48 13.64
N HIS A 567 14.14 -8.17 12.56
CA HIS A 567 15.04 -8.67 11.51
C HIS A 567 15.68 -7.50 10.76
N HIS A 568 16.80 -6.98 11.27
CA HIS A 568 17.55 -5.90 10.64
C HIS A 568 19.02 -5.90 11.09
N ARG A 569 19.95 -6.13 10.15
CA ARG A 569 21.40 -6.28 10.41
C ARG A 569 21.97 -5.11 11.22
N ALA A 570 21.87 -3.88 10.70
CA ALA A 570 22.41 -2.70 11.38
C ALA A 570 21.70 -2.31 12.68
N SER A 571 20.51 -2.88 12.97
CA SER A 571 19.81 -2.66 14.25
C SER A 571 20.29 -3.66 15.31
N SER A 572 20.40 -4.93 14.91
CA SER A 572 20.77 -6.06 15.77
C SER A 572 22.26 -6.14 16.12
N LEU A 573 23.13 -5.48 15.35
CA LEU A 573 24.57 -5.49 15.57
C LEU A 573 25.05 -4.22 16.28
N PRO A 574 26.05 -4.30 17.18
CA PRO A 574 26.58 -3.13 17.87
C PRO A 574 27.16 -2.14 16.85
N SER A 575 26.80 -0.86 16.94
CA SER A 575 27.31 0.16 16.01
C SER A 575 28.83 0.35 16.09
N HIS A 576 29.45 0.98 15.09
CA HIS A 576 30.87 1.33 15.08
C HIS A 576 31.32 2.10 16.34
N ALA A 577 30.43 2.90 16.93
CA ALA A 577 30.67 3.64 18.17
C ALA A 577 30.70 2.75 19.44
N LEU A 578 30.09 1.57 19.39
CA LEU A 578 30.08 0.58 20.48
C LEU A 578 31.13 -0.53 20.28
N LEU A 579 31.44 -0.88 19.03
CA LEU A 579 32.44 -1.86 18.66
C LEU A 579 33.15 -1.42 17.37
N SER A 580 34.39 -0.92 17.50
CA SER A 580 35.20 -0.47 16.36
C SER A 580 35.81 -1.60 15.53
N LYS A 581 35.88 -2.83 16.08
CA LYS A 581 36.31 -4.02 15.32
C LYS A 581 35.26 -4.35 14.24
N PRO A 582 35.65 -4.61 12.98
CA PRO A 582 34.73 -5.07 11.95
C PRO A 582 34.04 -6.41 12.26
N LEU A 583 32.80 -6.54 11.79
CA LEU A 583 31.96 -7.73 11.81
C LEU A 583 31.58 -8.08 10.36
N GLY A 584 32.53 -8.68 9.63
CA GLY A 584 32.29 -9.26 8.29
C GLY A 584 31.38 -10.49 8.31
N CYS A 585 31.14 -11.12 7.17
CA CYS A 585 29.98 -11.97 6.86
C CYS A 585 29.39 -12.82 8.01
N ASN A 586 30.22 -13.63 8.70
CA ASN A 586 29.75 -14.54 9.77
C ASN A 586 29.71 -13.92 11.17
N GLY A 587 30.31 -12.74 11.36
CA GLY A 587 30.61 -12.15 12.67
C GLY A 587 29.40 -11.76 13.51
N GLY A 588 28.24 -11.52 12.88
CA GLY A 588 27.03 -11.09 13.57
C GLY A 588 26.02 -12.20 13.89
N PHE A 589 26.23 -13.46 13.49
CA PHE A 589 25.24 -14.51 13.76
C PHE A 589 25.01 -14.77 15.26
N GLN A 590 26.00 -14.52 16.12
CA GLN A 590 25.81 -14.55 17.58
C GLN A 590 24.78 -13.50 18.05
N SER A 591 24.75 -12.32 17.41
CA SER A 591 23.72 -11.31 17.66
C SER A 591 22.39 -11.68 16.99
N PHE A 592 22.42 -12.31 15.81
CA PHE A 592 21.22 -12.77 15.11
C PHE A 592 20.35 -13.70 15.96
N TYR A 593 20.95 -14.75 16.53
CA TYR A 593 20.26 -15.71 17.41
C TYR A 593 20.11 -15.21 18.87
N SER A 594 20.60 -14.01 19.20
CA SER A 594 20.57 -13.51 20.58
C SER A 594 19.15 -13.16 21.02
N GLN A 595 18.74 -13.64 22.19
CA GLN A 595 17.46 -13.26 22.80
C GLN A 595 17.45 -11.82 23.34
N ASN A 596 18.59 -11.12 23.34
CA ASN A 596 18.69 -9.72 23.74
C ASN A 596 17.99 -8.77 22.74
N PRO A 597 17.50 -7.60 23.21
CA PRO A 597 17.14 -6.47 22.35
C PRO A 597 18.24 -6.10 21.35
N ASN A 598 17.83 -5.63 20.17
CA ASN A 598 18.71 -4.98 19.22
C ASN A 598 19.39 -3.77 19.89
N PRO A 599 20.74 -3.67 19.89
CA PRO A 599 21.47 -2.59 20.56
C PRO A 599 21.17 -1.21 19.96
N ASN A 600 20.81 -1.14 18.68
CA ASN A 600 20.46 0.10 18.01
C ASN A 600 18.95 0.11 17.67
N VAL A 601 18.17 0.99 18.30
CA VAL A 601 16.72 1.10 18.03
C VAL A 601 16.49 1.79 16.68
N LEU A 602 15.89 1.06 15.73
CA LEU A 602 15.48 1.59 14.43
C LEU A 602 14.13 2.33 14.54
N THR A 603 14.16 3.48 15.22
CA THR A 603 12.96 4.27 15.51
C THR A 603 12.17 4.60 14.25
N GLY A 604 10.89 4.24 14.24
CA GLY A 604 9.93 4.49 13.17
C GLY A 604 9.72 3.34 12.19
N ALA A 605 10.52 2.27 12.23
CA ALA A 605 10.29 1.08 11.42
C ALA A 605 8.93 0.44 11.75
N ILE A 606 8.24 -0.07 10.72
CA ILE A 606 6.98 -0.81 10.85
C ILE A 606 7.24 -2.26 10.45
N VAL A 607 6.79 -3.20 11.29
CA VAL A 607 6.99 -4.65 11.13
C VAL A 607 5.75 -5.35 10.54
N GLY A 608 5.88 -6.62 10.16
CA GLY A 608 4.80 -7.43 9.55
C GLY A 608 3.54 -7.63 10.42
N GLY A 609 3.68 -7.65 11.75
CA GLY A 609 2.57 -7.69 12.72
C GLY A 609 2.45 -8.98 13.53
N PRO A 610 1.35 -9.19 14.29
CA PRO A 610 1.17 -10.34 15.18
C PRO A 610 0.46 -11.55 14.53
N ASN A 611 0.53 -12.68 15.23
CA ASN A 611 -0.18 -13.93 14.91
C ASN A 611 -1.62 -13.98 15.47
N GLN A 612 -2.26 -15.15 15.35
CA GLN A 612 -3.70 -15.37 15.65
C GLN A 612 -4.15 -15.14 17.09
N SER A 613 -3.22 -15.11 18.04
CA SER A 613 -3.51 -15.04 19.47
C SER A 613 -3.07 -13.71 20.08
N ASP A 614 -3.12 -12.62 19.28
CA ASP A 614 -2.43 -11.34 19.56
C ASP A 614 -0.91 -11.49 19.76
N GLY A 615 -0.37 -12.66 19.41
CA GLY A 615 0.99 -13.07 19.74
C GLY A 615 2.00 -12.41 18.82
N TYR A 616 2.79 -11.49 19.36
CA TYR A 616 3.99 -11.00 18.71
C TYR A 616 5.22 -11.61 19.39
N PRO A 617 5.93 -12.57 18.77
CA PRO A 617 7.08 -13.23 19.41
C PRO A 617 8.32 -12.33 19.52
N ASP A 618 8.34 -11.21 18.78
CA ASP A 618 9.49 -10.29 18.66
C ASP A 618 10.77 -11.11 18.39
N GLN A 619 10.77 -11.93 17.33
CA GLN A 619 11.86 -12.86 17.01
C GLN A 619 12.58 -12.42 15.73
N ARG A 620 13.91 -12.43 15.76
CA ARG A 620 14.76 -11.86 14.70
C ARG A 620 14.91 -12.78 13.49
N ASP A 621 14.77 -14.07 13.73
CA ASP A 621 14.67 -15.14 12.75
C ASP A 621 13.26 -15.24 12.12
N ASP A 622 12.23 -14.75 12.80
CA ASP A 622 10.89 -14.54 12.24
C ASP A 622 10.83 -13.25 11.41
N TYR A 623 11.44 -13.28 10.22
CA TYR A 623 11.39 -12.17 9.25
C TYR A 623 9.95 -11.89 8.80
N SER A 624 9.09 -12.91 8.72
CA SER A 624 7.68 -12.79 8.28
C SER A 624 6.83 -11.87 9.16
N HIS A 625 7.17 -11.74 10.44
CA HIS A 625 6.50 -10.82 11.37
C HIS A 625 7.37 -9.66 11.83
N SER A 626 8.71 -9.74 11.72
CA SER A 626 9.63 -8.76 12.32
C SER A 626 10.46 -7.91 11.37
N GLU A 627 10.50 -8.21 10.06
CA GLU A 627 11.27 -7.42 9.10
C GLU A 627 10.55 -6.10 8.71
N PRO A 628 11.25 -4.95 8.74
CA PRO A 628 10.78 -3.71 8.14
C PRO A 628 11.40 -3.49 6.75
N ALA A 629 10.64 -2.93 5.81
CA ALA A 629 11.12 -2.58 4.47
C ALA A 629 10.79 -1.12 4.09
N THR A 630 11.62 -0.51 3.23
CA THR A 630 11.53 0.93 2.91
C THR A 630 10.16 1.37 2.41
N TYR A 631 9.51 0.53 1.59
CA TYR A 631 8.21 0.85 0.97
C TYR A 631 7.03 0.79 1.94
N ILE A 632 7.10 -0.06 2.98
CA ILE A 632 6.09 -0.15 4.05
C ILE A 632 6.01 1.21 4.77
N ASN A 633 7.17 1.71 5.20
CA ASN A 633 7.29 3.03 5.82
C ASN A 633 6.91 4.17 4.85
N ALA A 634 7.32 4.10 3.58
CA ALA A 634 7.08 5.16 2.60
C ALA A 634 5.59 5.38 2.31
N ALA A 635 4.79 4.31 2.31
CA ALA A 635 3.35 4.39 2.16
C ALA A 635 2.65 5.01 3.39
N PHE A 636 3.16 4.77 4.60
CA PHE A 636 2.52 5.19 5.86
C PHE A 636 2.74 6.69 6.21
N VAL A 637 3.78 7.32 5.67
CA VAL A 637 4.07 8.76 5.85
C VAL A 637 2.87 9.64 5.42
N GLY A 638 2.16 9.28 4.35
CA GLY A 638 1.00 10.03 3.84
C GLY A 638 -0.18 10.08 4.83
N PRO A 639 -0.74 8.92 5.25
CA PRO A 639 -1.75 8.83 6.30
C PRO A 639 -1.36 9.54 7.60
N LEU A 640 -0.12 9.37 8.07
CA LEU A 640 0.36 10.06 9.28
C LEU A 640 0.38 11.59 9.11
N ALA A 641 0.85 12.09 7.97
CA ALA A 641 0.80 13.52 7.66
C ALA A 641 -0.63 14.07 7.62
N TYR A 642 -1.61 13.28 7.16
CA TYR A 642 -3.02 13.64 7.23
C TYR A 642 -3.52 13.73 8.68
N PHE A 643 -3.36 12.67 9.48
CA PHE A 643 -3.89 12.61 10.85
C PHE A 643 -3.14 13.48 11.88
N SER A 644 -1.88 13.85 11.64
CA SER A 644 -1.06 14.74 12.49
C SER A 644 -1.60 16.18 12.68
N SER A 645 -2.73 16.49 12.04
CA SER A 645 -3.40 17.79 12.06
C SER A 645 -4.89 17.62 12.41
N GLY A 646 -5.16 17.51 13.71
CA GLY A 646 -6.50 17.28 14.26
C GLY A 646 -7.50 18.36 13.87
N ARG A 647 -8.60 17.93 13.22
CA ARG A 647 -9.84 18.69 12.89
C ARG A 647 -9.69 20.18 12.54
N SER A 648 -9.69 20.49 11.24
CA SER A 648 -10.65 21.43 10.61
C SER A 648 -10.35 21.60 9.11
N ALA A 649 -11.31 21.22 8.25
CA ALA A 649 -11.38 21.52 6.82
C ALA A 649 -12.79 21.18 6.32
#